data_AF-A0A9W9AKG3-F1
#
_entry.id   AF-A0A9W9AKG3-F1
#
_cell.length_a   1.000
_cell.length_b   1.000
_cell.length_c   1.000
_cell.angle_alpha   90.00
_cell.angle_beta   90.00
_cell.angle_gamma   90.00
#
_symmetry.space_group_name_H-M   'P 1'
#
loop_
_entity.id
_entity.type
_entity.pdbx_description
1 polymer ?
#
loop_
_entity_poly.entity_id
_entity_poly.type
_entity_poly.pdbx_seq_one_letter_code
_entity_poly.pdbx_strand_id
1 'polypeptide(L)'
;MFFRPLALLASLNFSFAAQVIFSPSNASISSTTIIDVLSNDSDYLSLLQLIQRARLVPTLNRLNDSTLFAPTNDAIKRHSLWSSILEDSSLILQDNIQEHLRQQLFYHLLNYSIPPELEPLKVHKTLHYPHAPVEPPSREPPPHPPWMPIPSGTLGGEPQRLRVGTREEIGYVGVDAFCNGGAKIVKGNVTVENGVVLGISEVLEPPPNLGTVLTPEIKKFLNSTSELTLFIPVDEAWEALGHYERIYLESKYATDDLFRILNMHAVVQTGVKWSDSFEPAINLTTVDGTTLEIVVHPEKTTISTADLIEPDIYGSNGVLHLINSLLIPEGALQLTPEKYLLSLNCSSFVSFIHETELTYLINDTSSSYTILAPSDDVLSILSDGELPEPGSEEMKRLLRYHFIPGKMTTKKLHSGMLIETTLQEPGLGGDRQVLRVEVDEHQKDEAWKWLRFGGAKVLSEPVEVNNTLIYFISRPIVPPSDALETVLPMLDFSMFIAAVLSTSIGDKIRNAASTSLLIPPNSAFDRLGLLVSEYLLASSSKPDLENVLLHHVLSSVRYSEALENGTQRTFASAEGSDLTVSREDNGTVFVSASGGWVGMKSRLHTRNILTQTGVVHELSDILIPRSVNLTVGKLMKAAKGSTMISMVTKAGLDWVLNGTSPPEDSQWAQQGFGKAGWVLLCPSDSAFGQYNLTELYGNKEKLVSIVGQHLIPLPSHSNKLIAAPLDDDPLYNNRPLVLDDSVTYSTLQSASSVYGDLVFKQSDDAKGGYIVGIKGARGTDKQTDWANVISWGRTTTTGGGGVIRIDRLFMPYYPSWWTEYGMPVVVGVLGVFAICGFFYCSEAEPSVTTAVSATADNVKAFVAGGFGGVCAVLVGHPFDLTKTRLQTAPSGTYTGAIDVVKKILVRDGVLGVYRGIVPPLLGVTPIFAVSFWAYDASKKLISALTKSDTLSTTQLAAAGFLSAVPSTAVTAPVERAKVQGQGLSEQKYKGVTGVLRHMYQEGGLRSVFRGSGATLARDGPGSAAYFAAYEVTKKALTPAGSSPSDLNLGSIICAGGVAGVAMWSLAIPPDVLKSRIQAAPKDTYSGILDCARKTIAQDGVAALWKGFGPAMARAFPANAATFLGVELSRKLLDKVM
;
A
#
# COMPACT_ATOMS: atom_id res chain seq x y z
N MET A 1 -53.52 75.96 88.85
CA MET A 1 -53.74 77.31 89.41
C MET A 1 -55.02 77.85 88.80
N PHE A 2 -56.04 78.13 89.63
CA PHE A 2 -57.14 79.11 89.44
C PHE A 2 -58.11 78.92 88.24
N PHE A 3 -59.44 78.94 88.28
CA PHE A 3 -60.58 79.15 89.21
C PHE A 3 -61.81 78.61 88.41
N ARG A 4 -62.61 77.60 88.80
CA ARG A 4 -63.92 77.62 89.53
C ARG A 4 -64.85 78.84 89.25
N PRO A 5 -66.19 78.77 89.50
CA PRO A 5 -67.23 77.74 89.21
C PRO A 5 -68.65 78.33 88.91
N LEU A 6 -69.67 77.50 88.67
CA LEU A 6 -71.03 77.46 89.32
C LEU A 6 -71.93 76.50 88.51
N ALA A 7 -72.33 75.31 88.96
CA ALA A 7 -73.12 74.93 90.16
C ALA A 7 -74.56 75.49 90.10
N LEU A 8 -75.65 74.82 90.50
CA LEU A 8 -76.02 73.46 90.91
C LEU A 8 -77.48 73.62 91.39
N LEU A 9 -78.35 72.66 91.14
CA LEU A 9 -79.48 72.22 92.00
C LEU A 9 -80.22 71.13 91.20
N ALA A 10 -79.81 69.87 91.35
CA ALA A 10 -80.28 68.93 92.39
C ALA A 10 -81.74 68.49 92.11
N SER A 11 -82.12 67.23 92.15
CA SER A 11 -81.44 65.98 92.52
C SER A 11 -82.46 64.83 92.41
N LEU A 12 -81.99 63.68 91.91
CA LEU A 12 -82.25 62.30 92.36
C LEU A 12 -83.70 61.75 92.40
N ASN A 13 -84.01 60.74 91.56
CA ASN A 13 -83.94 59.32 91.95
C ASN A 13 -84.45 58.34 90.87
N PHE A 14 -83.63 57.30 90.63
CA PHE A 14 -83.89 55.92 90.16
C PHE A 14 -84.85 55.60 89.00
N SER A 15 -84.21 55.21 87.88
CA SER A 15 -84.44 54.06 86.99
C SER A 15 -85.74 53.24 87.12
N PHE A 16 -86.57 53.20 86.07
CA PHE A 16 -86.61 52.13 85.05
C PHE A 16 -87.73 52.40 84.01
N ALA A 17 -87.44 52.06 82.76
CA ALA A 17 -88.29 51.79 81.59
C ALA A 17 -89.74 52.34 81.51
N ALA A 18 -90.03 53.13 80.46
CA ALA A 18 -90.78 52.67 79.27
C ALA A 18 -91.26 53.86 78.38
N GLN A 19 -90.75 53.86 77.16
CA GLN A 19 -91.33 54.20 75.85
C GLN A 19 -92.37 55.33 75.60
N VAL A 20 -91.95 56.24 74.67
CA VAL A 20 -92.61 56.62 73.39
C VAL A 20 -93.75 57.66 73.50
N ILE A 21 -93.74 58.83 72.83
CA ILE A 21 -93.71 59.15 71.39
C ILE A 21 -93.08 60.56 71.16
N PHE A 22 -92.34 60.74 70.06
CA PHE A 22 -91.78 62.02 69.54
C PHE A 22 -92.55 62.51 68.30
N SER A 23 -92.57 63.84 68.08
CA SER A 23 -92.77 64.49 66.77
C SER A 23 -91.53 65.33 66.44
N PRO A 24 -90.97 65.28 65.21
CA PRO A 24 -89.79 66.06 64.87
C PRO A 24 -90.09 67.27 63.97
N SER A 25 -89.31 68.33 64.19
CA SER A 25 -89.01 69.43 63.28
C SER A 25 -87.48 69.55 63.22
N ASN A 26 -86.84 69.67 62.06
CA ASN A 26 -85.42 70.09 61.99
C ASN A 26 -85.04 70.70 60.64
N ALA A 27 -84.17 71.71 60.73
CA ALA A 27 -83.62 72.53 59.64
C ALA A 27 -82.34 71.90 59.02
N SER A 28 -82.05 72.27 57.76
CA SER A 28 -81.02 71.69 56.88
C SER A 28 -79.71 72.49 56.81
N ILE A 29 -78.58 71.86 57.16
CA ILE A 29 -77.20 72.21 56.74
C ILE A 29 -76.68 70.93 56.06
N SER A 30 -76.37 70.99 54.76
CA SER A 30 -75.98 69.82 53.95
C SER A 30 -74.46 69.77 53.76
N SER A 31 -73.80 68.88 54.48
CA SER A 31 -72.43 68.39 54.27
C SER A 31 -72.26 67.76 52.87
N THR A 32 -71.27 68.19 52.08
CA THR A 32 -70.99 67.61 50.75
C THR A 32 -69.98 66.47 50.84
N THR A 33 -70.39 65.28 50.41
CA THR A 33 -69.60 64.05 50.37
C THR A 33 -68.96 63.81 48.99
N ILE A 34 -68.05 62.83 48.87
CA ILE A 34 -67.48 62.36 47.58
C ILE A 34 -68.60 62.05 46.56
N ILE A 35 -69.69 61.41 46.99
CA ILE A 35 -70.83 61.07 46.13
C ILE A 35 -71.56 62.32 45.64
N ASP A 36 -71.67 63.35 46.48
CA ASP A 36 -72.28 64.63 46.11
C ASP A 36 -71.42 65.35 45.05
N VAL A 37 -70.09 65.25 45.12
CA VAL A 37 -69.20 65.80 44.07
C VAL A 37 -69.32 65.03 42.76
N LEU A 38 -69.34 63.70 42.80
CA LEU A 38 -69.49 62.87 41.59
C LEU A 38 -70.85 63.03 40.90
N SER A 39 -71.92 63.30 41.67
CA SER A 39 -73.27 63.50 41.12
C SER A 39 -73.50 64.92 40.59
N ASN A 40 -72.80 65.91 41.11
CA ASN A 40 -72.90 67.30 40.66
C ASN A 40 -72.08 67.60 39.38
N ASP A 41 -71.08 66.78 39.06
CA ASP A 41 -70.24 66.96 37.86
C ASP A 41 -70.68 66.01 36.73
N SER A 42 -70.99 66.58 35.56
CA SER A 42 -71.44 65.81 34.39
C SER A 42 -70.42 64.79 33.88
N ASP A 43 -69.13 65.01 34.14
CA ASP A 43 -68.05 64.16 33.63
C ASP A 43 -67.80 62.89 34.46
N TYR A 44 -68.51 62.71 35.58
CA TYR A 44 -68.41 61.52 36.44
C TYR A 44 -69.70 60.69 36.52
N LEU A 45 -70.73 61.00 35.72
CA LEU A 45 -71.99 60.27 35.74
C LEU A 45 -71.83 58.77 35.40
N SER A 46 -70.95 58.41 34.47
CA SER A 46 -70.66 57.00 34.14
C SER A 46 -69.95 56.29 35.30
N LEU A 47 -69.03 56.98 36.00
CA LEU A 47 -68.36 56.45 37.18
C LEU A 47 -69.36 56.24 38.33
N LEU A 48 -70.27 57.19 38.55
CA LEU A 48 -71.31 57.09 39.58
C LEU A 48 -72.23 55.88 39.32
N GLN A 49 -72.62 55.63 38.07
CA GLN A 49 -73.39 54.45 37.68
C GLN A 49 -72.63 53.15 37.98
N LEU A 50 -71.33 53.09 37.71
CA LEU A 50 -70.49 51.93 38.03
C LEU A 50 -70.35 51.71 39.54
N ILE A 51 -70.14 52.77 40.33
CA ILE A 51 -70.10 52.71 41.80
C ILE A 51 -71.43 52.24 42.39
N GLN A 52 -72.56 52.70 41.81
CA GLN A 52 -73.91 52.26 42.19
C GLN A 52 -74.14 50.79 41.86
N ARG A 53 -73.74 50.35 40.65
CA ARG A 53 -73.78 48.94 40.25
C ARG A 53 -72.92 48.09 41.21
N ALA A 54 -71.74 48.57 41.60
CA ALA A 54 -70.83 47.94 42.57
C ALA A 54 -71.31 47.98 44.02
N ARG A 55 -72.41 48.68 44.33
CA ARG A 55 -72.93 48.91 45.68
C ARG A 55 -71.87 49.47 46.64
N LEU A 56 -70.94 50.28 46.13
CA LEU A 56 -69.85 50.90 46.92
C LEU A 56 -70.22 52.27 47.51
N VAL A 57 -71.41 52.80 47.21
CA VAL A 57 -71.90 54.07 47.78
C VAL A 57 -71.86 54.09 49.32
N PRO A 58 -72.32 53.06 50.07
CA PRO A 58 -72.21 53.03 51.52
C PRO A 58 -70.76 52.94 52.02
N THR A 59 -69.87 52.33 51.24
CA THR A 59 -68.44 52.24 51.56
C THR A 59 -67.78 53.60 51.45
N LEU A 60 -67.97 54.33 50.34
CA LEU A 60 -67.40 55.66 50.13
C LEU A 60 -67.87 56.68 51.17
N ASN A 61 -69.14 56.61 51.60
CA ASN A 61 -69.67 57.49 52.64
C ASN A 61 -69.15 57.14 54.05
N ARG A 62 -68.60 55.94 54.27
CA ARG A 62 -68.04 55.50 55.55
C ARG A 62 -66.53 55.76 55.66
N LEU A 63 -65.83 55.86 54.53
CA LEU A 63 -64.42 56.21 54.51
C LEU A 63 -64.27 57.68 54.93
N ASN A 64 -63.45 57.94 55.94
CA ASN A 64 -63.07 59.30 56.33
C ASN A 64 -61.68 59.59 55.77
N ASP A 65 -61.46 60.83 55.33
CA ASP A 65 -60.19 61.28 54.76
C ASP A 65 -59.71 60.43 53.57
N SER A 66 -60.57 59.94 52.68
CA SER A 66 -60.13 59.07 51.55
C SER A 66 -59.68 59.85 50.30
N THR A 67 -58.91 59.25 49.39
CA THR A 67 -58.64 59.83 48.06
C THR A 67 -59.25 58.93 46.99
N LEU A 68 -60.06 59.50 46.10
CA LEU A 68 -60.59 58.83 44.92
C LEU A 68 -59.95 59.40 43.65
N PHE A 69 -59.23 58.55 42.92
CA PHE A 69 -58.82 58.82 41.55
C PHE A 69 -60.02 58.53 40.64
N ALA A 70 -60.74 59.56 40.23
CA ALA A 70 -61.99 59.45 39.48
C ALA A 70 -61.73 59.50 37.97
N PRO A 71 -61.88 58.39 37.22
CA PRO A 71 -61.80 58.43 35.76
C PRO A 71 -62.98 59.21 35.18
N THR A 72 -62.68 60.08 34.21
CA THR A 72 -63.69 60.85 33.46
C THR A 72 -64.55 59.94 32.56
N ASN A 73 -65.74 60.38 32.16
CA ASN A 73 -66.62 59.62 31.26
C ASN A 73 -65.90 59.17 29.97
N ASP A 74 -65.01 59.99 29.42
CA ASP A 74 -64.23 59.65 28.23
C ASP A 74 -63.14 58.61 28.50
N ALA A 75 -62.59 58.57 29.71
CA ALA A 75 -61.73 57.48 30.18
C ALA A 75 -62.49 56.15 30.20
N ILE A 76 -63.71 56.17 30.74
CA ILE A 76 -64.56 54.98 30.91
C ILE A 76 -65.02 54.41 29.56
N LYS A 77 -65.39 55.27 28.61
CA LYS A 77 -65.77 54.85 27.24
C LYS A 77 -64.64 54.13 26.50
N ARG A 78 -63.37 54.49 26.78
CA ARG A 78 -62.20 53.85 26.17
C ARG A 78 -61.88 52.47 26.78
N HIS A 79 -62.42 52.16 27.96
CA HIS A 79 -62.13 50.92 28.66
C HIS A 79 -63.18 49.83 28.38
N SER A 80 -62.74 48.73 27.75
CA SER A 80 -63.62 47.68 27.20
C SER A 80 -64.53 47.02 28.23
N LEU A 81 -64.04 46.75 29.44
CA LEU A 81 -64.81 46.08 30.49
C LEU A 81 -65.81 47.03 31.16
N TRP A 82 -65.42 48.27 31.41
CA TRP A 82 -66.30 49.24 32.07
C TRP A 82 -67.40 49.73 31.12
N SER A 83 -67.10 49.88 29.82
CA SER A 83 -68.10 50.20 28.81
C SER A 83 -69.10 49.05 28.60
N SER A 84 -68.63 47.79 28.53
CA SER A 84 -69.53 46.64 28.34
C SER A 84 -70.49 46.47 29.52
N ILE A 85 -70.04 46.72 30.74
CA ILE A 85 -70.92 46.70 31.92
C ILE A 85 -72.00 47.76 31.78
N LEU A 86 -71.68 48.98 31.35
CA LEU A 86 -72.67 50.06 31.19
C LEU A 86 -73.72 49.76 30.10
N GLU A 87 -73.33 49.08 29.02
CA GLU A 87 -74.21 48.73 27.89
C GLU A 87 -75.15 47.53 28.18
N ASP A 88 -74.76 46.62 29.08
CA ASP A 88 -75.61 45.48 29.44
C ASP A 88 -76.89 45.94 30.16
N SER A 89 -78.04 45.67 29.52
CA SER A 89 -79.38 46.02 29.96
C SER A 89 -80.06 44.90 30.75
N SER A 90 -79.43 43.72 30.85
CA SER A 90 -79.98 42.57 31.55
C SER A 90 -79.74 42.69 33.06
N LEU A 91 -80.80 42.59 33.86
CA LEU A 91 -80.72 42.63 35.33
C LEU A 91 -80.15 41.35 35.97
N ILE A 92 -79.68 40.39 35.15
CA ILE A 92 -79.22 39.07 35.60
C ILE A 92 -77.78 38.87 35.10
N LEU A 93 -76.87 39.59 35.73
CA LEU A 93 -75.50 39.13 35.98
C LEU A 93 -75.53 37.69 36.59
N GLN A 94 -74.83 36.65 36.08
CA GLN A 94 -74.61 35.41 36.86
C GLN A 94 -73.44 35.64 37.85
N ASP A 95 -73.66 35.36 39.15
CA ASP A 95 -72.87 35.67 40.38
C ASP A 95 -71.38 36.07 40.28
N ASN A 96 -70.88 36.91 41.21
CA ASN A 96 -69.60 37.66 41.30
C ASN A 96 -69.51 39.02 40.57
N ILE A 97 -70.60 39.52 40.02
CA ILE A 97 -70.67 40.57 38.97
C ILE A 97 -70.16 41.96 39.41
N GLN A 98 -69.97 42.15 40.70
CA GLN A 98 -69.35 43.35 41.23
C GLN A 98 -67.97 43.10 41.81
N GLU A 99 -67.48 41.87 41.90
CA GLU A 99 -66.19 41.59 42.51
C GLU A 99 -65.04 42.16 41.68
N HIS A 100 -64.95 41.78 40.41
CA HIS A 100 -63.90 42.29 39.53
C HIS A 100 -63.96 43.83 39.40
N LEU A 101 -65.17 44.39 39.26
CA LEU A 101 -65.37 45.84 39.22
C LEU A 101 -65.03 46.52 40.57
N ARG A 102 -65.38 45.92 41.71
CA ARG A 102 -65.03 46.43 43.05
C ARG A 102 -63.53 46.41 43.25
N GLN A 103 -62.84 45.35 42.85
CA GLN A 103 -61.39 45.26 42.97
C GLN A 103 -60.69 46.36 42.13
N GLN A 104 -61.13 46.59 40.89
CA GLN A 104 -60.63 47.72 40.08
C GLN A 104 -60.96 49.07 40.72
N LEU A 105 -62.18 49.26 41.24
CA LEU A 105 -62.57 50.50 41.93
C LEU A 105 -61.80 50.73 43.24
N PHE A 106 -61.49 49.67 44.00
CA PHE A 106 -60.65 49.75 45.20
C PHE A 106 -59.21 50.14 44.87
N TYR A 107 -58.71 49.85 43.66
CA TYR A 107 -57.39 50.29 43.22
C TYR A 107 -57.32 51.81 42.98
N HIS A 108 -58.46 52.43 42.67
CA HIS A 108 -58.59 53.88 42.52
C HIS A 108 -58.77 54.60 43.86
N LEU A 109 -58.84 53.89 44.99
CA LEU A 109 -59.14 54.45 46.30
C LEU A 109 -57.97 54.33 47.26
N LEU A 110 -57.73 55.40 48.02
CA LEU A 110 -56.81 55.44 49.15
C LEU A 110 -57.59 55.71 50.44
N ASN A 111 -57.13 55.15 51.55
CA ASN A 111 -57.74 55.36 52.88
C ASN A 111 -57.22 56.62 53.61
N TYR A 112 -56.57 57.53 52.90
CA TYR A 112 -56.03 58.79 53.40
C TYR A 112 -56.02 59.84 52.27
N SER A 113 -55.98 61.12 52.63
CA SER A 113 -56.03 62.25 51.70
C SER A 113 -54.61 62.62 51.24
N ILE A 114 -54.43 62.80 49.93
CA ILE A 114 -53.17 63.30 49.37
C ILE A 114 -53.18 64.84 49.41
N PRO A 115 -52.07 65.50 49.82
CA PRO A 115 -51.96 66.96 49.81
C PRO A 115 -52.13 67.54 48.38
N PRO A 116 -52.53 68.81 48.25
CA PRO A 116 -52.71 69.46 46.95
C PRO A 116 -51.40 69.63 46.16
N GLU A 117 -50.25 69.69 46.82
CA GLU A 117 -48.94 69.72 46.19
C GLU A 117 -48.43 68.29 45.97
N LEU A 118 -48.19 67.93 44.71
CA LEU A 118 -47.69 66.62 44.31
C LEU A 118 -46.15 66.61 44.33
N GLU A 119 -45.58 65.64 45.02
CA GLU A 119 -44.13 65.37 45.03
C GLU A 119 -43.68 64.77 43.67
N PRO A 120 -42.37 64.82 43.33
CA PRO A 120 -41.84 64.30 42.06
C PRO A 120 -42.17 62.82 41.84
N LEU A 121 -42.07 61.97 42.86
CA LEU A 121 -42.52 60.58 42.85
C LEU A 121 -42.86 60.14 44.29
N LYS A 122 -44.08 59.64 44.50
CA LYS A 122 -44.53 59.12 45.80
C LYS A 122 -45.29 57.81 45.64
N VAL A 123 -45.02 56.85 46.54
CA VAL A 123 -45.68 55.55 46.58
C VAL A 123 -46.85 55.61 47.57
N HIS A 124 -48.02 55.16 47.14
CA HIS A 124 -49.24 55.13 47.91
C HIS A 124 -49.80 53.71 48.02
N LYS A 125 -50.27 53.33 49.22
CA LYS A 125 -51.01 52.08 49.45
C LYS A 125 -52.50 52.27 49.12
N THR A 126 -53.04 51.47 48.22
CA THR A 126 -54.45 51.52 47.80
C THR A 126 -55.37 50.74 48.75
N LEU A 127 -56.68 50.74 48.47
CA LEU A 127 -57.64 49.85 49.13
C LEU A 127 -57.80 48.50 48.41
N HIS A 128 -57.06 48.25 47.33
CA HIS A 128 -57.12 46.98 46.62
C HIS A 128 -56.19 45.95 47.26
N TYR A 129 -56.75 44.81 47.67
CA TYR A 129 -55.99 43.66 48.15
C TYR A 129 -56.13 42.55 47.10
N PRO A 130 -55.09 42.30 46.29
CA PRO A 130 -55.16 41.29 45.24
C PRO A 130 -55.41 39.91 45.83
N HIS A 131 -56.32 39.14 45.24
CA HIS A 131 -56.55 37.75 45.59
C HIS A 131 -56.89 36.94 44.33
N ALA A 132 -56.65 35.62 44.39
CA ALA A 132 -57.01 34.74 43.29
C ALA A 132 -58.54 34.79 43.06
N PRO A 133 -59.01 34.93 41.80
CA PRO A 133 -60.43 34.80 41.50
C PRO A 133 -60.87 33.35 41.73
N VAL A 134 -62.05 33.16 42.33
CA VAL A 134 -62.63 31.84 42.56
C VAL A 134 -63.34 31.36 41.29
N GLU A 135 -62.93 30.22 40.74
CA GLU A 135 -63.56 29.58 39.57
C GLU A 135 -64.18 28.22 39.93
N PRO A 136 -65.50 28.00 39.70
CA PRO A 136 -66.48 28.96 39.20
C PRO A 136 -66.76 30.08 40.22
N PRO A 137 -67.31 31.22 39.78
CA PRO A 137 -67.75 32.30 40.66
C PRO A 137 -68.51 31.78 41.87
N SER A 138 -68.18 32.25 43.07
CA SER A 138 -68.93 31.84 44.26
C SER A 138 -70.42 32.14 44.07
N ARG A 139 -71.21 31.09 44.30
CA ARG A 139 -72.67 31.03 44.53
C ARG A 139 -73.23 31.94 45.62
N GLU A 140 -72.34 32.31 46.55
CA GLU A 140 -72.73 32.77 47.87
C GLU A 140 -73.00 34.28 47.86
N PRO A 141 -74.13 34.73 48.44
CA PRO A 141 -74.43 36.14 48.52
C PRO A 141 -73.34 36.85 49.36
N PRO A 142 -72.72 37.92 48.84
CA PRO A 142 -71.61 38.56 49.55
C PRO A 142 -72.14 39.32 50.80
N PRO A 143 -71.32 39.59 51.86
CA PRO A 143 -71.77 40.22 53.11
C PRO A 143 -72.51 41.56 52.94
N HIS A 144 -73.50 41.91 53.76
CA HIS A 144 -74.22 43.19 53.57
C HIS A 144 -73.30 44.44 53.57
N PRO A 145 -73.52 45.43 52.66
CA PRO A 145 -72.73 46.66 52.64
C PRO A 145 -72.81 47.43 53.97
N PRO A 146 -71.76 48.18 54.36
CA PRO A 146 -70.60 48.58 53.56
C PRO A 146 -69.56 47.48 53.38
N TRP A 147 -69.04 47.37 52.16
CA TRP A 147 -67.98 46.45 51.78
C TRP A 147 -66.64 47.04 52.17
N MET A 148 -65.87 46.37 53.04
CA MET A 148 -64.46 46.67 53.27
C MET A 148 -63.63 45.51 52.76
N PRO A 149 -62.51 45.79 52.07
CA PRO A 149 -61.60 44.74 51.63
C PRO A 149 -61.01 44.03 52.85
N ILE A 150 -60.92 42.70 52.80
CA ILE A 150 -60.28 41.91 53.84
C ILE A 150 -58.78 41.96 53.59
N PRO A 151 -57.93 42.23 54.60
CA PRO A 151 -56.46 42.22 54.49
C PRO A 151 -55.84 40.83 54.22
N SER A 152 -56.45 40.03 53.37
CA SER A 152 -56.00 38.71 52.94
C SER A 152 -55.79 38.74 51.43
N GLY A 153 -54.67 38.24 50.94
CA GLY A 153 -54.37 38.34 49.51
C GLY A 153 -53.03 37.75 49.12
N THR A 154 -52.78 37.75 47.81
CA THR A 154 -51.59 37.18 47.16
C THR A 154 -50.30 37.99 47.41
N LEU A 155 -50.40 39.16 48.07
CA LEU A 155 -49.27 39.99 48.51
C LEU A 155 -48.96 39.87 50.02
N GLY A 156 -49.44 38.81 50.68
CA GLY A 156 -49.18 38.58 52.11
C GLY A 156 -49.95 39.51 53.04
N GLY A 157 -51.18 39.85 52.64
CA GLY A 157 -52.08 40.71 53.41
C GLY A 157 -51.79 42.21 53.31
N GLU A 158 -50.82 42.62 52.49
CA GLU A 158 -50.61 44.03 52.14
C GLU A 158 -51.49 44.46 50.95
N PRO A 159 -51.94 45.73 50.92
CA PRO A 159 -52.63 46.28 49.77
C PRO A 159 -51.67 46.55 48.60
N GLN A 160 -52.23 46.60 47.39
CA GLN A 160 -51.49 46.95 46.19
C GLN A 160 -51.01 48.40 46.25
N ARG A 161 -49.80 48.65 45.71
CA ARG A 161 -49.16 49.96 45.64
C ARG A 161 -49.53 50.69 44.34
N LEU A 162 -49.52 52.02 44.41
CA LEU A 162 -49.78 52.93 43.31
C LEU A 162 -48.81 54.11 43.41
N ARG A 163 -48.12 54.43 42.32
CA ARG A 163 -47.19 55.57 42.25
C ARG A 163 -47.89 56.79 41.68
N VAL A 164 -47.66 57.94 42.29
CA VAL A 164 -48.07 59.26 41.78
C VAL A 164 -46.81 60.08 41.58
N GLY A 165 -46.63 60.63 40.39
CA GLY A 165 -45.44 61.42 40.05
C GLY A 165 -45.79 62.64 39.21
N THR A 166 -44.85 63.57 39.09
CA THR A 166 -45.02 64.79 38.30
C THR A 166 -44.02 64.87 37.15
N ARG A 167 -44.52 65.14 35.93
CA ARG A 167 -43.70 65.41 34.73
C ARG A 167 -44.10 66.77 34.18
N GLU A 168 -43.15 67.67 33.99
CA GLU A 168 -43.40 69.01 33.45
C GLU A 168 -44.55 69.74 34.20
N GLU A 169 -44.56 69.67 35.54
CA GLU A 169 -45.60 70.22 36.43
C GLU A 169 -47.00 69.58 36.32
N ILE A 170 -47.15 68.51 35.51
CA ILE A 170 -48.39 67.74 35.37
C ILE A 170 -48.31 66.48 36.22
N GLY A 171 -49.34 66.22 37.03
CA GLY A 171 -49.45 64.99 37.82
C GLY A 171 -49.93 63.79 36.99
N TYR A 172 -49.31 62.64 37.24
CA TYR A 172 -49.65 61.35 36.66
C TYR A 172 -49.83 60.31 37.77
N VAL A 173 -50.81 59.43 37.60
CA VAL A 173 -51.17 58.37 38.56
C VAL A 173 -50.97 57.00 37.90
N GLY A 174 -50.33 56.06 38.61
CA GLY A 174 -49.97 54.76 38.06
C GLY A 174 -48.72 54.79 37.18
N VAL A 175 -47.75 55.64 37.53
CA VAL A 175 -46.45 55.71 36.83
C VAL A 175 -45.48 54.59 37.26
N ASP A 176 -44.46 54.31 36.46
CA ASP A 176 -43.37 53.41 36.84
C ASP A 176 -42.37 54.07 37.82
N ALA A 177 -41.26 53.38 38.13
CA ALA A 177 -40.22 53.87 39.04
C ALA A 177 -39.49 55.13 38.53
N PHE A 178 -39.53 55.38 37.22
CA PHE A 178 -38.89 56.50 36.53
C PHE A 178 -39.88 57.60 36.14
N CYS A 179 -41.12 57.54 36.66
CA CYS A 179 -42.23 58.43 36.32
C CYS A 179 -42.75 58.34 34.87
N ASN A 180 -42.46 57.26 34.12
CA ASN A 180 -43.03 57.04 32.80
C ASN A 180 -44.39 56.32 32.88
N GLY A 181 -45.16 56.36 31.78
CA GLY A 181 -46.52 55.79 31.74
C GLY A 181 -47.55 56.54 32.61
N GLY A 182 -48.63 55.86 33.00
CA GLY A 182 -49.66 56.35 33.93
C GLY A 182 -50.76 57.24 33.34
N ALA A 183 -51.86 57.37 34.08
CA ALA A 183 -53.01 58.20 33.75
C ALA A 183 -52.76 59.66 34.12
N LYS A 184 -52.98 60.59 33.19
CA LYS A 184 -52.82 62.04 33.42
C LYS A 184 -53.93 62.57 34.32
N ILE A 185 -53.58 63.39 35.31
CA ILE A 185 -54.56 64.14 36.10
C ILE A 185 -55.08 65.29 35.24
N VAL A 186 -56.36 65.26 34.90
CA VAL A 186 -57.03 66.21 33.98
C VAL A 186 -57.94 67.20 34.70
N LYS A 187 -58.44 66.85 35.89
CA LYS A 187 -59.20 67.76 36.74
C LYS A 187 -58.53 67.87 38.12
N GLY A 188 -58.49 69.10 38.64
CA GLY A 188 -57.79 69.46 39.87
C GLY A 188 -58.34 68.79 41.14
N ASN A 189 -57.59 68.91 42.24
CA ASN A 189 -57.91 68.36 43.55
C ASN A 189 -59.17 69.03 44.15
N VAL A 190 -60.26 68.26 44.30
CA VAL A 190 -61.49 68.72 44.98
C VAL A 190 -61.54 68.11 46.38
N THR A 191 -61.41 68.94 47.40
CA THR A 191 -61.49 68.55 48.82
C THR A 191 -62.95 68.54 49.32
N VAL A 192 -63.39 67.43 49.93
CA VAL A 192 -64.73 67.22 50.53
C VAL A 192 -64.62 66.75 51.98
N GLU A 193 -65.72 66.68 52.72
CA GLU A 193 -65.72 66.32 54.15
C GLU A 193 -65.13 64.91 54.42
N ASN A 194 -65.40 63.96 53.53
CA ASN A 194 -64.95 62.58 53.67
C ASN A 194 -63.77 62.20 52.76
N GLY A 195 -63.07 63.19 52.16
CA GLY A 195 -61.90 62.91 51.32
C GLY A 195 -61.53 63.93 50.22
N VAL A 196 -60.85 63.45 49.19
CA VAL A 196 -60.35 64.17 48.02
C VAL A 196 -60.73 63.43 46.74
N VAL A 197 -61.16 64.16 45.70
CA VAL A 197 -61.39 63.61 44.36
C VAL A 197 -60.40 64.20 43.36
N LEU A 198 -59.71 63.34 42.60
CA LEU A 198 -58.76 63.72 41.55
C LEU A 198 -59.22 63.13 40.22
N GLY A 199 -59.47 63.97 39.21
CA GLY A 199 -59.93 63.49 37.92
C GLY A 199 -58.81 63.00 37.03
N ILE A 200 -58.89 61.74 36.58
CA ILE A 200 -57.87 61.11 35.73
C ILE A 200 -58.38 60.86 34.30
N SER A 201 -57.46 60.90 33.33
CA SER A 201 -57.77 60.75 31.91
C SER A 201 -58.05 59.31 31.50
N GLU A 202 -57.63 58.32 32.28
CA GLU A 202 -57.68 56.89 31.98
C GLU A 202 -58.12 56.09 33.21
N VAL A 203 -58.63 54.88 33.00
CA VAL A 203 -58.95 53.96 34.10
C VAL A 203 -57.66 53.29 34.56
N LEU A 204 -57.41 53.25 35.87
CA LEU A 204 -56.25 52.56 36.45
C LEU A 204 -56.51 51.06 36.47
N GLU A 205 -55.69 50.32 35.74
CA GLU A 205 -55.74 48.86 35.77
C GLU A 205 -54.91 48.31 36.93
N PRO A 206 -55.45 47.38 37.75
CA PRO A 206 -54.66 46.70 38.76
C PRO A 206 -53.55 45.90 38.07
N PRO A 207 -52.34 45.82 38.67
CA PRO A 207 -51.22 45.15 38.03
C PRO A 207 -51.52 43.66 37.74
N PRO A 208 -51.07 43.14 36.59
CA PRO A 208 -51.33 41.76 36.21
C PRO A 208 -50.61 40.77 37.13
N ASN A 209 -50.95 39.49 37.05
CA ASN A 209 -50.19 38.43 37.72
C ASN A 209 -48.82 38.27 37.02
N LEU A 210 -47.74 38.14 37.80
CA LEU A 210 -46.38 38.01 37.26
C LEU A 210 -46.22 36.80 36.31
N GLY A 211 -47.04 35.75 36.46
CA GLY A 211 -47.05 34.60 35.56
C GLY A 211 -47.71 34.83 34.19
N THR A 212 -48.40 35.97 33.97
CA THR A 212 -48.96 36.29 32.64
C THR A 212 -47.89 36.70 31.63
N VAL A 213 -46.68 36.99 32.09
CA VAL A 213 -45.58 37.56 31.29
C VAL A 213 -44.66 36.48 30.69
N LEU A 214 -44.75 35.20 31.11
CA LEU A 214 -43.74 34.17 30.82
C LEU A 214 -44.30 32.83 30.28
N THR A 215 -43.39 31.93 29.89
CA THR A 215 -43.63 30.61 29.26
C THR A 215 -44.55 29.68 30.08
N PRO A 216 -45.26 28.73 29.45
CA PRO A 216 -46.39 27.99 30.05
C PRO A 216 -46.06 27.12 31.27
N GLU A 217 -44.84 26.58 31.38
CA GLU A 217 -44.43 25.73 32.50
C GLU A 217 -44.06 26.55 33.74
N ILE A 218 -43.25 27.61 33.53
CA ILE A 218 -42.89 28.61 34.55
C ILE A 218 -44.14 29.33 35.06
N LYS A 219 -45.09 29.60 34.16
CA LYS A 219 -46.39 30.21 34.47
C LYS A 219 -47.18 29.45 35.53
N LYS A 220 -47.08 28.12 35.60
CA LYS A 220 -47.76 27.34 36.65
C LYS A 220 -47.19 27.62 38.03
N PHE A 221 -45.86 27.62 38.17
CA PHE A 221 -45.17 27.92 39.43
C PHE A 221 -45.39 29.37 39.86
N LEU A 222 -45.27 30.33 38.94
CA LEU A 222 -45.46 31.75 39.23
C LEU A 222 -46.91 32.07 39.61
N ASN A 223 -47.91 31.47 38.93
CA ASN A 223 -49.32 31.72 39.25
C ASN A 223 -49.75 31.13 40.59
N SER A 224 -49.15 30.01 41.03
CA SER A 224 -49.49 29.35 42.29
C SER A 224 -48.81 29.98 43.52
N THR A 225 -47.78 30.80 43.31
CA THR A 225 -46.96 31.34 44.39
C THR A 225 -47.41 32.77 44.73
N SER A 226 -47.70 32.99 46.01
CA SER A 226 -47.99 34.31 46.60
C SER A 226 -46.76 34.86 47.31
N GLU A 227 -46.72 36.17 47.54
CA GLU A 227 -45.60 36.87 48.20
C GLU A 227 -44.26 36.78 47.45
N LEU A 228 -44.31 36.75 46.12
CA LEU A 228 -43.13 36.52 45.30
C LEU A 228 -42.30 37.82 45.13
N THR A 229 -40.98 37.71 45.29
CA THR A 229 -40.04 38.76 44.87
C THR A 229 -39.13 38.19 43.78
N LEU A 230 -39.22 38.74 42.57
CA LEU A 230 -38.42 38.30 41.42
C LEU A 230 -37.37 39.35 41.07
N PHE A 231 -36.14 38.90 40.87
CA PHE A 231 -35.10 39.68 40.21
C PHE A 231 -34.95 39.14 38.79
N ILE A 232 -35.27 39.91 37.75
CA ILE A 232 -35.25 39.41 36.37
C ILE A 232 -34.18 40.15 35.58
N PRO A 233 -33.27 39.42 34.91
CA PRO A 233 -32.24 40.04 34.09
C PRO A 233 -32.83 40.67 32.83
N VAL A 234 -32.24 41.76 32.36
CA VAL A 234 -32.54 42.35 31.04
C VAL A 234 -31.96 41.51 29.90
N ASP A 235 -32.40 41.75 28.67
CA ASP A 235 -31.97 40.99 27.48
C ASP A 235 -30.44 41.06 27.28
N GLU A 236 -29.81 42.20 27.57
CA GLU A 236 -28.35 42.37 27.46
C GLU A 236 -27.57 41.41 28.38
N ALA A 237 -28.16 40.98 29.50
CA ALA A 237 -27.54 40.00 30.40
C ALA A 237 -27.47 38.59 29.79
N TRP A 238 -28.42 38.24 28.91
CA TRP A 238 -28.40 36.98 28.17
C TRP A 238 -27.37 36.99 27.05
N GLU A 239 -27.18 38.15 26.41
CA GLU A 239 -26.17 38.35 25.36
C GLU A 239 -24.73 38.35 25.92
N ALA A 240 -24.55 38.58 27.23
CA ALA A 240 -23.25 38.55 27.89
C ALA A 240 -22.69 37.13 28.13
N LEU A 241 -23.50 36.08 27.97
CA LEU A 241 -23.08 34.69 28.16
C LEU A 241 -22.14 34.23 27.04
N GLY A 242 -21.25 33.28 27.35
CA GLY A 242 -20.40 32.66 26.35
C GLY A 242 -21.22 31.95 25.28
N HIS A 243 -20.71 31.88 24.05
CA HIS A 243 -21.43 31.29 22.90
C HIS A 243 -21.97 29.87 23.20
N TYR A 244 -21.17 29.00 23.80
CA TYR A 244 -21.57 27.63 24.13
C TYR A 244 -22.47 27.53 25.36
N GLU A 245 -22.32 28.42 26.34
CA GLU A 245 -23.20 28.50 27.52
C GLU A 245 -24.62 28.85 27.08
N ARG A 246 -24.74 29.81 26.16
CA ARG A 246 -26.01 30.21 25.57
C ARG A 246 -26.66 29.07 24.79
N ILE A 247 -25.92 28.44 23.86
CA ILE A 247 -26.46 27.31 23.08
C ILE A 247 -26.90 26.17 24.00
N TYR A 248 -26.14 25.90 25.07
CA TYR A 248 -26.54 24.92 26.07
C TYR A 248 -27.86 25.30 26.74
N LEU A 249 -27.99 26.53 27.26
CA LEU A 249 -29.21 27.00 27.94
C LEU A 249 -30.44 27.08 27.03
N GLU A 250 -30.25 27.35 25.74
CA GLU A 250 -31.32 27.32 24.73
C GLU A 250 -31.72 25.88 24.35
N SER A 251 -30.92 24.88 24.72
CA SER A 251 -31.19 23.47 24.41
C SER A 251 -32.21 22.85 25.39
N LYS A 252 -32.93 21.84 24.91
CA LYS A 252 -33.86 21.04 25.73
C LYS A 252 -33.18 20.33 26.92
N TYR A 253 -31.85 20.17 26.89
CA TYR A 253 -31.09 19.46 27.92
C TYR A 253 -30.73 20.33 29.13
N ALA A 254 -30.86 21.65 29.02
CA ALA A 254 -30.57 22.58 30.11
C ALA A 254 -31.78 22.88 31.00
N THR A 255 -32.90 22.17 30.83
CA THR A 255 -34.14 22.42 31.56
C THR A 255 -33.93 22.49 33.08
N ASP A 256 -33.20 21.52 33.65
CA ASP A 256 -32.93 21.47 35.09
C ASP A 256 -32.04 22.63 35.57
N ASP A 257 -31.00 22.96 34.81
CA ASP A 257 -30.10 24.08 35.11
C ASP A 257 -30.83 25.42 34.95
N LEU A 258 -31.69 25.56 33.96
CA LEU A 258 -32.53 26.74 33.74
C LEU A 258 -33.53 26.92 34.90
N PHE A 259 -34.11 25.83 35.42
CA PHE A 259 -34.94 25.88 36.62
C PHE A 259 -34.14 26.32 37.86
N ARG A 260 -32.91 25.83 38.04
CA ARG A 260 -32.04 26.28 39.14
C ARG A 260 -31.67 27.77 39.01
N ILE A 261 -31.32 28.21 37.80
CA ILE A 261 -31.07 29.63 37.52
C ILE A 261 -32.33 30.45 37.82
N LEU A 262 -33.51 30.03 37.37
CA LEU A 262 -34.76 30.73 37.68
C LEU A 262 -35.05 30.77 39.19
N ASN A 263 -34.80 29.67 39.91
CA ASN A 263 -34.98 29.60 41.35
C ASN A 263 -34.00 30.53 42.10
N MET A 264 -32.81 30.77 41.56
CA MET A 264 -31.86 31.77 42.07
C MET A 264 -32.42 33.21 41.96
N HIS A 265 -33.24 33.47 40.95
CA HIS A 265 -33.85 34.78 40.69
C HIS A 265 -35.15 35.01 41.47
N ALA A 266 -35.71 33.98 42.09
CA ALA A 266 -36.94 34.04 42.85
C ALA A 266 -36.67 33.99 44.36
N VAL A 267 -37.29 34.88 45.11
CA VAL A 267 -37.28 34.91 46.58
C VAL A 267 -38.70 34.74 47.08
N VAL A 268 -38.90 33.72 47.92
CA VAL A 268 -40.18 33.43 48.58
C VAL A 268 -39.94 33.42 50.09
N GLN A 269 -40.18 34.56 50.71
CA GLN A 269 -40.13 34.75 52.16
C GLN A 269 -41.45 35.37 52.62
N THR A 270 -41.70 35.40 53.94
CA THR A 270 -42.88 36.07 54.48
C THR A 270 -42.85 37.57 54.11
N GLY A 271 -43.83 37.98 53.30
CA GLY A 271 -44.02 39.32 52.76
C GLY A 271 -43.16 39.63 51.53
N VAL A 272 -43.75 40.36 50.58
CA VAL A 272 -43.09 40.88 49.37
C VAL A 272 -41.98 41.87 49.75
N LYS A 273 -40.78 41.72 49.17
CA LYS A 273 -39.61 42.57 49.44
C LYS A 273 -39.50 43.70 48.42
N TRP A 274 -39.95 44.86 48.85
CA TRP A 274 -39.92 46.11 48.09
C TRP A 274 -38.57 46.82 48.22
N SER A 275 -38.23 47.71 47.30
CA SER A 275 -36.95 48.43 47.29
C SER A 275 -36.75 49.32 48.53
N ASP A 276 -37.83 49.86 49.10
CA ASP A 276 -37.82 50.62 50.36
C ASP A 276 -37.53 49.76 51.60
N SER A 277 -37.65 48.44 51.48
CA SER A 277 -37.32 47.49 52.56
C SER A 277 -35.87 47.02 52.55
N PHE A 278 -35.08 47.42 51.55
CA PHE A 278 -33.65 47.12 51.49
C PHE A 278 -32.92 48.06 52.47
N GLU A 279 -32.67 47.59 53.69
CA GLU A 279 -31.73 48.22 54.63
C GLU A 279 -30.31 48.31 53.98
N PRO A 280 -29.33 49.08 54.52
CA PRO A 280 -28.03 49.27 53.87
C PRO A 280 -27.34 47.98 53.41
N ALA A 281 -27.58 46.87 54.11
CA ALA A 281 -27.37 45.52 53.61
C ALA A 281 -28.48 44.58 54.11
N ILE A 282 -29.00 43.70 53.26
CA ILE A 282 -29.98 42.66 53.63
C ILE A 282 -29.68 41.36 52.88
N ASN A 283 -29.85 40.22 53.56
CA ASN A 283 -29.70 38.90 52.96
C ASN A 283 -31.07 38.26 52.71
N LEU A 284 -31.36 37.92 51.46
CA LEU A 284 -32.59 37.23 51.06
C LEU A 284 -32.28 35.79 50.64
N THR A 285 -33.08 34.83 51.10
CA THR A 285 -32.94 33.43 50.68
C THR A 285 -33.78 33.19 49.43
N THR A 286 -33.14 32.73 48.37
CA THR A 286 -33.79 32.37 47.11
C THR A 286 -34.53 31.03 47.23
N VAL A 287 -35.33 30.70 46.22
CA VAL A 287 -35.97 29.38 46.10
C VAL A 287 -34.94 28.27 45.88
N ASP A 288 -33.78 28.57 45.29
CA ASP A 288 -32.66 27.61 45.15
C ASP A 288 -32.01 27.28 46.50
N GLY A 289 -32.26 28.10 47.54
CA GLY A 289 -31.72 27.94 48.89
C GLY A 289 -30.43 28.74 49.14
N THR A 290 -29.93 29.43 48.12
CA THR A 290 -28.80 30.35 48.22
C THR A 290 -29.22 31.70 48.81
N THR A 291 -28.26 32.42 49.40
CA THR A 291 -28.51 33.77 49.93
C THR A 291 -28.04 34.83 48.94
N LEU A 292 -28.94 35.73 48.54
CA LEU A 292 -28.61 36.96 47.83
C LEU A 292 -28.27 38.06 48.82
N GLU A 293 -27.10 38.67 48.67
CA GLU A 293 -26.68 39.83 49.44
C GLU A 293 -27.07 41.10 48.70
N ILE A 294 -27.99 41.88 49.24
CA ILE A 294 -28.42 43.15 48.65
C ILE A 294 -27.76 44.29 49.42
N VAL A 295 -26.98 45.11 48.74
CA VAL A 295 -26.29 46.28 49.30
C VAL A 295 -26.79 47.55 48.62
N VAL A 296 -27.25 48.50 49.43
CA VAL A 296 -27.77 49.77 48.94
C VAL A 296 -26.68 50.84 49.08
N HIS A 297 -26.12 51.28 47.96
CA HIS A 297 -25.22 52.43 47.90
C HIS A 297 -26.02 53.71 47.55
N PRO A 298 -25.50 54.91 47.87
CA PRO A 298 -26.19 56.18 47.60
C PRO A 298 -26.55 56.40 46.12
N GLU A 299 -25.81 55.80 45.20
CA GLU A 299 -25.98 55.95 43.76
C GLU A 299 -26.54 54.69 43.06
N LYS A 300 -26.46 53.52 43.71
CA LYS A 300 -26.89 52.24 43.10
C LYS A 300 -27.19 51.15 44.13
N THR A 301 -28.10 50.25 43.79
CA THR A 301 -28.36 49.04 44.59
C THR A 301 -27.77 47.82 43.88
N THR A 302 -26.92 47.06 44.58
CA THR A 302 -26.30 45.83 44.06
C THR A 302 -26.94 44.61 44.70
N ILE A 303 -27.29 43.61 43.90
CA ILE A 303 -27.89 42.33 44.28
C ILE A 303 -26.88 41.23 43.95
N SER A 304 -26.13 40.79 44.95
CA SER A 304 -24.93 39.96 44.82
C SER A 304 -23.97 40.49 43.75
N THR A 305 -24.03 39.95 42.53
CA THR A 305 -23.14 40.29 41.40
C THR A 305 -23.80 41.19 40.35
N ALA A 306 -25.08 41.50 40.47
CA ALA A 306 -25.84 42.28 39.50
C ALA A 306 -26.23 43.65 40.08
N ASP A 307 -26.32 44.68 39.23
CA ASP A 307 -26.87 45.99 39.60
C ASP A 307 -28.39 46.02 39.31
N LEU A 308 -29.14 46.65 40.20
CA LEU A 308 -30.58 46.93 40.04
C LEU A 308 -30.77 48.03 39.00
N ILE A 309 -31.46 47.72 37.90
CA ILE A 309 -31.84 48.65 36.84
C ILE A 309 -33.16 49.33 37.21
N GLU A 310 -34.24 48.56 37.37
CA GLU A 310 -35.57 49.09 37.66
C GLU A 310 -36.16 48.44 38.92
N PRO A 311 -36.43 49.22 39.98
CA PRO A 311 -37.04 48.72 41.20
C PRO A 311 -38.58 48.70 41.16
N ASP A 312 -39.15 47.71 41.84
CA ASP A 312 -40.58 47.53 42.10
C ASP A 312 -41.52 47.70 40.90
N ILE A 313 -41.41 46.82 39.91
CA ILE A 313 -42.47 46.58 38.95
C ILE A 313 -43.57 45.78 39.65
N TYR A 314 -44.76 46.36 39.73
CA TYR A 314 -45.86 45.84 40.53
C TYR A 314 -46.55 44.66 39.84
N GLY A 315 -46.84 43.60 40.60
CA GLY A 315 -47.68 42.47 40.18
C GLY A 315 -48.76 42.18 41.21
N SER A 316 -49.81 41.45 40.83
CA SER A 316 -50.89 41.08 41.76
C SER A 316 -50.47 40.02 42.80
N ASN A 317 -49.43 39.22 42.52
CA ASN A 317 -48.93 38.16 43.40
C ASN A 317 -47.50 38.38 43.91
N GLY A 318 -46.90 39.55 43.62
CA GLY A 318 -45.53 39.85 44.01
C GLY A 318 -45.00 41.15 43.43
N VAL A 319 -43.68 41.30 43.49
CA VAL A 319 -42.91 42.40 42.91
C VAL A 319 -41.81 41.85 41.99
N LEU A 320 -41.50 42.60 40.94
CA LEU A 320 -40.43 42.31 39.99
C LEU A 320 -39.40 43.45 40.00
N HIS A 321 -38.12 43.11 40.02
CA HIS A 321 -36.98 44.02 40.00
C HIS A 321 -36.11 43.68 38.80
N LEU A 322 -35.81 44.63 37.91
CA LEU A 322 -34.94 44.38 36.76
C LEU A 322 -33.47 44.52 37.14
N ILE A 323 -32.63 43.59 36.73
CA ILE A 323 -31.19 43.56 37.01
C ILE A 323 -30.37 43.49 35.72
N ASN A 324 -29.10 43.95 35.77
CA ASN A 324 -28.24 44.02 34.59
C ASN A 324 -27.46 42.73 34.26
N SER A 325 -27.52 41.69 35.08
CA SER A 325 -26.71 40.47 34.94
C SER A 325 -27.46 39.25 35.45
N LEU A 326 -27.18 38.08 34.88
CA LEU A 326 -27.79 36.81 35.27
C LEU A 326 -27.22 36.32 36.62
N LEU A 327 -28.09 36.01 37.57
CA LEU A 327 -27.73 35.38 38.84
C LEU A 327 -27.59 33.87 38.64
N ILE A 328 -26.35 33.38 38.60
CA ILE A 328 -26.03 31.98 38.31
C ILE A 328 -25.65 31.27 39.63
N PRO A 329 -26.37 30.22 40.05
CA PRO A 329 -25.98 29.45 41.22
C PRO A 329 -24.69 28.66 40.95
N GLU A 330 -23.88 28.47 42.01
CA GLU A 330 -22.62 27.75 41.88
C GLU A 330 -22.83 26.34 41.30
N GLY A 331 -22.01 25.98 40.30
CA GLY A 331 -22.03 24.70 39.61
C GLY A 331 -23.16 24.50 38.57
N ALA A 332 -24.16 25.39 38.47
CA ALA A 332 -25.25 25.22 37.49
C ALA A 332 -24.76 25.38 36.04
N LEU A 333 -23.92 26.36 35.77
CA LEU A 333 -23.32 26.59 34.44
C LEU A 333 -21.87 26.12 34.31
N GLN A 334 -21.39 25.29 35.23
CA GLN A 334 -20.09 24.67 35.02
C GLN A 334 -20.17 23.72 33.83
N LEU A 335 -19.70 24.19 32.66
CA LEU A 335 -19.74 23.43 31.43
C LEU A 335 -18.78 22.23 31.52
N THR A 336 -19.33 21.08 31.90
CA THR A 336 -18.63 19.79 31.83
C THR A 336 -18.42 19.41 30.37
N PRO A 337 -17.48 18.48 30.06
CA PRO A 337 -17.33 17.95 28.71
C PRO A 337 -18.66 17.39 28.14
N GLU A 338 -19.53 16.84 29.01
CA GLU A 338 -20.88 16.39 28.63
C GLU A 338 -21.75 17.55 28.13
N LYS A 339 -21.86 18.65 28.90
CA LYS A 339 -22.64 19.83 28.51
C LYS A 339 -22.13 20.45 27.21
N TYR A 340 -20.81 20.47 27.01
CA TYR A 340 -20.21 20.91 25.75
C TYR A 340 -20.62 20.04 24.57
N LEU A 341 -20.56 18.70 24.70
CA LEU A 341 -21.01 17.79 23.64
C LEU A 341 -22.51 18.01 23.31
N LEU A 342 -23.35 18.21 24.32
CA LEU A 342 -24.78 18.51 24.11
C LEU A 342 -25.00 19.84 23.39
N SER A 343 -24.23 20.89 23.73
CA SER A 343 -24.30 22.19 23.06
C SER A 343 -23.85 22.14 21.59
N LEU A 344 -23.03 21.14 21.23
CA LEU A 344 -22.41 21.00 19.92
C LEU A 344 -23.11 19.95 19.03
N ASN A 345 -24.40 19.70 19.30
CA ASN A 345 -25.24 18.77 18.54
C ASN A 345 -24.67 17.33 18.53
N CYS A 346 -24.08 16.85 19.63
CA CYS A 346 -23.60 15.46 19.80
C CYS A 346 -24.49 14.67 20.78
N SER A 347 -25.80 14.86 20.74
CA SER A 347 -26.69 14.31 21.76
C SER A 347 -26.90 12.79 21.67
N SER A 348 -26.87 12.24 20.46
CA SER A 348 -26.92 10.78 20.24
C SER A 348 -25.65 10.11 20.76
N PHE A 349 -24.49 10.73 20.51
CA PHE A 349 -23.20 10.25 21.02
C PHE A 349 -23.18 10.22 22.56
N VAL A 350 -23.70 11.25 23.22
CA VAL A 350 -23.86 11.29 24.68
C VAL A 350 -24.84 10.21 25.16
N SER A 351 -25.98 10.00 24.47
CA SER A 351 -26.93 8.92 24.80
C SER A 351 -26.27 7.54 24.80
N PHE A 352 -25.48 7.23 23.77
CA PHE A 352 -24.79 5.95 23.68
C PHE A 352 -23.78 5.75 24.82
N ILE A 353 -23.17 6.81 25.32
CA ILE A 353 -22.21 6.76 26.44
C ILE A 353 -22.92 6.48 27.77
N HIS A 354 -24.11 7.05 27.97
CA HIS A 354 -24.97 6.74 29.11
C HIS A 354 -25.46 5.29 29.06
N GLU A 355 -25.97 4.85 27.91
CA GLU A 355 -26.51 3.49 27.73
C GLU A 355 -25.46 2.38 27.87
N THR A 356 -24.18 2.69 27.60
CA THR A 356 -23.05 1.75 27.75
C THR A 356 -22.30 1.87 29.07
N GLU A 357 -22.80 2.69 30.00
CA GLU A 357 -22.19 2.95 31.33
C GLU A 357 -20.74 3.50 31.24
N LEU A 358 -20.43 4.29 30.21
CA LEU A 358 -19.11 4.90 29.97
C LEU A 358 -19.02 6.36 30.44
N THR A 359 -19.97 6.83 31.23
CA THR A 359 -20.07 8.23 31.73
C THR A 359 -18.84 8.70 32.49
N TYR A 360 -18.08 7.79 33.12
CA TYR A 360 -16.82 8.11 33.80
C TYR A 360 -15.76 8.69 32.85
N LEU A 361 -15.82 8.41 31.53
CA LEU A 361 -14.87 8.96 30.55
C LEU A 361 -15.10 10.45 30.25
N ILE A 362 -16.28 10.98 30.58
CA ILE A 362 -16.67 12.37 30.32
C ILE A 362 -16.73 13.19 31.61
N ASN A 363 -17.22 12.59 32.69
CA ASN A 363 -17.48 13.30 33.95
C ASN A 363 -16.32 13.24 34.97
N ASP A 364 -15.37 12.32 34.81
CA ASP A 364 -14.18 12.30 35.67
C ASP A 364 -13.25 13.48 35.34
N THR A 365 -13.08 14.39 36.30
CA THR A 365 -12.20 15.56 36.18
C THR A 365 -10.74 15.25 36.52
N SER A 366 -10.47 14.10 37.13
CA SER A 366 -9.12 13.70 37.56
C SER A 366 -8.26 13.15 36.42
N SER A 367 -8.88 12.54 35.41
CA SER A 367 -8.20 11.95 34.27
C SER A 367 -8.36 12.82 33.02
N SER A 368 -7.25 13.08 32.32
CA SER A 368 -7.28 13.86 31.08
C SER A 368 -7.56 12.94 29.88
N TYR A 369 -8.54 13.28 29.06
CA TYR A 369 -8.87 12.56 27.83
C TYR A 369 -8.92 13.46 26.61
N THR A 370 -8.69 12.88 25.44
CA THR A 370 -9.04 13.47 24.15
C THR A 370 -10.22 12.69 23.58
N ILE A 371 -11.34 13.38 23.32
CA ILE A 371 -12.58 12.81 22.81
C ILE A 371 -12.68 13.09 21.32
N LEU A 372 -12.90 12.05 20.53
CA LEU A 372 -13.21 12.15 19.11
C LEU A 372 -14.73 12.06 18.96
N ALA A 373 -15.41 13.19 18.80
CA ALA A 373 -16.87 13.26 18.86
C ALA A 373 -17.49 13.45 17.46
N PRO A 374 -18.29 12.49 16.96
CA PRO A 374 -19.14 12.70 15.79
C PRO A 374 -20.37 13.53 16.19
N SER A 375 -20.81 14.45 15.33
CA SER A 375 -22.09 15.16 15.53
C SER A 375 -23.29 14.27 15.19
N ASP A 376 -24.47 14.66 15.64
CA ASP A 376 -25.73 13.99 15.33
C ASP A 376 -26.01 14.01 13.83
N ASP A 377 -25.62 15.07 13.12
CA ASP A 377 -25.72 15.12 11.65
C ASP A 377 -24.87 14.01 11.01
N VAL A 378 -23.65 13.80 11.52
CA VAL A 378 -22.74 12.74 11.04
C VAL A 378 -23.28 11.35 11.37
N LEU A 379 -23.84 11.16 12.56
CA LEU A 379 -24.44 9.88 12.98
C LEU A 379 -25.72 9.57 12.19
N SER A 380 -26.53 10.58 11.89
CA SER A 380 -27.80 10.42 11.15
C SER A 380 -27.61 9.85 9.74
N ILE A 381 -26.48 10.15 9.10
CA ILE A 381 -26.13 9.62 7.76
C ILE A 381 -25.85 8.11 7.80
N LEU A 382 -25.42 7.56 8.94
CA LEU A 382 -24.98 6.18 9.10
C LEU A 382 -26.07 5.26 9.69
N SER A 383 -27.26 5.81 9.95
CA SER A 383 -28.37 5.14 10.66
C SER A 383 -28.93 3.90 9.94
N ASP A 384 -28.63 3.70 8.66
CA ASP A 384 -29.12 2.56 7.85
C ASP A 384 -28.30 1.28 8.09
N GLY A 385 -28.27 0.81 9.35
CA GLY A 385 -27.73 -0.50 9.74
C GLY A 385 -26.21 -0.60 9.85
N GLU A 386 -25.47 0.51 9.76
CA GLU A 386 -24.01 0.52 9.91
C GLU A 386 -23.53 0.74 11.36
N LEU A 387 -24.40 1.26 12.25
CA LEU A 387 -24.09 1.45 13.67
C LEU A 387 -24.56 0.24 14.52
N PRO A 388 -23.77 -0.20 15.52
CA PRO A 388 -24.18 -1.26 16.43
C PRO A 388 -25.44 -0.90 17.23
N GLU A 389 -26.15 -1.90 17.75
CA GLU A 389 -27.32 -1.66 18.60
C GLU A 389 -26.94 -0.85 19.84
N PRO A 390 -27.73 0.17 20.22
CA PRO A 390 -27.46 0.97 21.41
C PRO A 390 -27.43 0.09 22.68
N GLY A 391 -26.45 0.33 23.57
CA GLY A 391 -26.20 -0.49 24.76
C GLY A 391 -25.50 -1.84 24.53
N SER A 392 -25.23 -2.24 23.28
CA SER A 392 -24.47 -3.47 22.99
C SER A 392 -22.99 -3.37 23.39
N GLU A 393 -22.34 -4.52 23.61
CA GLU A 393 -20.89 -4.57 23.84
C GLU A 393 -20.09 -4.08 22.61
N GLU A 394 -20.64 -4.21 21.41
CA GLU A 394 -20.04 -3.63 20.19
C GLU A 394 -20.11 -2.10 20.17
N MET A 395 -21.22 -1.50 20.64
CA MET A 395 -21.32 -0.06 20.83
C MET A 395 -20.33 0.42 21.88
N LYS A 396 -20.23 -0.28 23.02
CA LYS A 396 -19.26 0.02 24.09
C LYS A 396 -17.81 -0.05 23.58
N ARG A 397 -17.51 -1.04 22.73
CA ARG A 397 -16.22 -1.21 22.04
C ARG A 397 -15.94 -0.02 21.12
N LEU A 398 -16.91 0.37 20.29
CA LEU A 398 -16.81 1.51 19.38
C LEU A 398 -16.57 2.82 20.15
N LEU A 399 -17.34 3.08 21.22
CA LEU A 399 -17.19 4.30 22.02
C LEU A 399 -15.82 4.39 22.67
N ARG A 400 -15.30 3.32 23.30
CA ARG A 400 -13.94 3.33 23.89
C ARG A 400 -12.84 3.64 22.87
N TYR A 401 -13.05 3.33 21.60
CA TYR A 401 -12.10 3.65 20.53
C TYR A 401 -12.07 5.16 20.18
N HIS A 402 -13.11 5.91 20.55
CA HIS A 402 -13.19 7.36 20.37
C HIS A 402 -12.55 8.15 21.52
N PHE A 403 -12.15 7.49 22.61
CA PHE A 403 -11.45 8.12 23.73
C PHE A 403 -9.97 7.79 23.71
N ILE A 404 -9.14 8.82 23.77
CA ILE A 404 -7.68 8.73 23.83
C ILE A 404 -7.22 9.20 25.22
N PRO A 405 -6.46 8.40 25.97
CA PRO A 405 -5.86 8.83 27.22
C PRO A 405 -4.87 9.98 27.02
N GLY A 406 -4.98 11.02 27.83
CA GLY A 406 -4.12 12.20 27.76
C GLY A 406 -4.62 13.27 26.80
N LYS A 407 -4.05 14.47 26.93
CA LYS A 407 -4.37 15.62 26.09
C LYS A 407 -3.48 15.68 24.84
N MET A 408 -4.07 15.36 23.69
CA MET A 408 -3.41 15.28 22.39
C MET A 408 -3.60 16.56 21.57
N THR A 409 -2.82 17.58 21.91
CA THR A 409 -2.78 18.85 21.15
C THR A 409 -2.14 18.66 19.79
N THR A 410 -2.54 19.44 18.78
CA THR A 410 -2.00 19.41 17.41
C THR A 410 -0.46 19.43 17.33
N LYS A 411 0.22 20.11 18.25
CA LYS A 411 1.70 20.16 18.31
C LYS A 411 2.39 18.83 18.67
N LYS A 412 1.67 17.90 19.29
CA LYS A 412 2.20 16.57 19.68
C LYS A 412 1.97 15.51 18.61
N LEU A 413 1.20 15.85 17.56
CA LEU A 413 0.77 14.92 16.52
C LEU A 413 1.68 15.06 15.30
N HIS A 414 2.08 13.93 14.73
CA HIS A 414 2.81 13.87 13.46
C HIS A 414 2.21 12.79 12.57
N SER A 415 2.47 12.88 11.26
CA SER A 415 1.93 11.93 10.30
C SER A 415 2.52 10.53 10.54
N GLY A 416 1.67 9.50 10.51
CA GLY A 416 2.07 8.11 10.76
C GLY A 416 2.09 7.69 12.22
N MET A 417 1.89 8.62 13.17
CA MET A 417 1.83 8.32 14.60
C MET A 417 0.70 7.33 14.92
N LEU A 418 1.00 6.35 15.77
CA LEU A 418 0.02 5.44 16.36
C LEU A 418 -0.25 5.84 17.80
N ILE A 419 -1.51 6.10 18.14
CA ILE A 419 -1.93 6.56 19.47
C ILE A 419 -2.81 5.51 20.13
N GLU A 420 -2.50 5.16 21.37
CA GLU A 420 -3.34 4.25 22.15
C GLU A 420 -4.69 4.89 22.50
N THR A 421 -5.76 4.11 22.37
CA THR A 421 -7.11 4.48 22.77
C THR A 421 -7.47 3.84 24.12
N THR A 422 -8.63 4.17 24.68
CA THR A 422 -9.12 3.49 25.90
C THR A 422 -9.66 2.09 25.63
N LEU A 423 -9.86 1.71 24.36
CA LEU A 423 -10.31 0.39 23.98
C LEU A 423 -9.22 -0.64 24.26
N GLN A 424 -9.50 -1.58 25.15
CA GLN A 424 -8.68 -2.77 25.38
C GLN A 424 -9.26 -3.95 24.62
N GLU A 425 -8.41 -4.66 23.88
CA GLU A 425 -8.82 -5.80 23.06
C GLU A 425 -8.26 -7.10 23.63
N PRO A 426 -9.11 -8.11 23.89
CA PRO A 426 -8.63 -9.46 24.20
C PRO A 426 -7.72 -10.00 23.09
N GLY A 427 -8.01 -9.64 21.83
CA GLY A 427 -7.21 -9.99 20.65
C GLY A 427 -5.79 -9.44 20.69
N LEU A 428 -5.52 -8.35 21.42
CA LEU A 428 -4.19 -7.79 21.61
C LEU A 428 -3.53 -8.26 22.93
N GLY A 429 -4.00 -9.36 23.50
CA GLY A 429 -3.48 -9.84 24.79
C GLY A 429 -3.90 -8.95 25.98
N GLY A 430 -4.94 -8.13 25.81
CA GLY A 430 -5.41 -7.16 26.81
C GLY A 430 -4.79 -5.77 26.66
N ASP A 431 -3.90 -5.57 25.69
CA ASP A 431 -3.34 -4.26 25.36
C ASP A 431 -4.38 -3.32 24.74
N ARG A 432 -4.05 -2.03 24.74
CA ARG A 432 -4.89 -0.99 24.15
C ARG A 432 -4.81 -1.00 22.64
N GLN A 433 -5.95 -0.84 21.98
CA GLN A 433 -6.02 -0.67 20.55
C GLN A 433 -5.45 0.69 20.16
N VAL A 434 -4.69 0.72 19.06
CA VAL A 434 -4.06 1.93 18.55
C VAL A 434 -4.87 2.55 17.42
N LEU A 435 -4.73 3.85 17.24
CA LEU A 435 -5.38 4.65 16.22
C LEU A 435 -4.31 5.41 15.44
N ARG A 436 -4.39 5.33 14.10
CA ARG A 436 -3.44 6.02 13.22
C ARG A 436 -3.83 7.50 13.06
N VAL A 437 -2.83 8.36 13.11
CA VAL A 437 -2.95 9.80 12.86
C VAL A 437 -2.28 10.17 11.55
N GLU A 438 -2.96 11.01 10.77
CA GLU A 438 -2.46 11.59 9.53
C GLU A 438 -2.49 13.11 9.65
N VAL A 439 -1.35 13.74 9.38
CA VAL A 439 -1.17 15.19 9.42
C VAL A 439 -0.49 15.62 8.13
N ASP A 440 -0.90 16.75 7.55
CA ASP A 440 -0.18 17.39 6.45
C ASP A 440 0.83 18.39 7.03
N GLU A 441 2.13 18.11 6.87
CA GLU A 441 3.21 18.91 7.46
C GLU A 441 3.50 20.21 6.68
N HIS A 442 2.90 20.40 5.50
CA HIS A 442 3.21 21.54 4.62
C HIS A 442 2.49 22.85 5.00
N GLN A 443 1.50 22.84 5.89
CA GLN A 443 0.78 24.02 6.35
C GLN A 443 0.80 24.13 7.89
N LYS A 444 1.58 25.09 8.43
CA LYS A 444 1.66 25.34 9.88
C LYS A 444 0.48 26.15 10.43
N ASP A 445 -0.15 26.96 9.58
CA ASP A 445 -1.36 27.69 9.93
C ASP A 445 -2.57 26.77 9.72
N GLU A 446 -3.40 26.62 10.75
CA GLU A 446 -4.60 25.75 10.76
C GLU A 446 -4.34 24.24 10.57
N ALA A 447 -3.29 23.71 11.22
CA ALA A 447 -2.92 22.28 11.18
C ALA A 447 -4.10 21.30 11.46
N TRP A 448 -5.13 21.74 12.20
CA TRP A 448 -6.32 20.93 12.47
C TRP A 448 -7.15 20.64 11.21
N LYS A 449 -7.13 21.49 10.17
CA LYS A 449 -7.91 21.29 8.93
C LYS A 449 -7.49 20.05 8.14
N TRP A 450 -6.23 19.66 8.28
CA TRP A 450 -5.64 18.51 7.60
C TRP A 450 -5.42 17.31 8.52
N LEU A 451 -5.82 17.43 9.79
CA LEU A 451 -5.73 16.37 10.76
C LEU A 451 -6.80 15.31 10.51
N ARG A 452 -6.37 14.04 10.47
CA ARG A 452 -7.26 12.89 10.38
C ARG A 452 -6.92 11.84 11.43
N PHE A 453 -7.95 11.30 12.05
CA PHE A 453 -7.87 10.19 13.01
C PHE A 453 -8.54 8.97 12.40
N GLY A 454 -7.80 7.88 12.18
CA GLY A 454 -8.35 6.68 11.53
C GLY A 454 -8.99 6.97 10.16
N GLY A 455 -8.52 8.00 9.46
CA GLY A 455 -9.09 8.49 8.20
C GLY A 455 -10.33 9.39 8.34
N ALA A 456 -10.87 9.63 9.53
CA ALA A 456 -11.92 10.63 9.79
C ALA A 456 -11.31 12.03 9.88
N LYS A 457 -11.86 13.00 9.16
CA LYS A 457 -11.33 14.38 9.10
C LYS A 457 -11.84 15.20 10.29
N VAL A 458 -11.00 16.05 10.85
CA VAL A 458 -11.42 17.03 11.84
C VAL A 458 -12.20 18.18 11.18
N LEU A 459 -13.39 18.49 11.70
CA LEU A 459 -14.35 19.43 11.11
C LEU A 459 -14.15 20.89 11.56
N SER A 460 -13.71 21.08 12.80
CA SER A 460 -13.56 22.39 13.45
C SER A 460 -12.33 22.43 14.36
N GLU A 461 -11.99 23.61 14.86
CA GLU A 461 -10.93 23.77 15.84
C GLU A 461 -11.23 22.96 17.12
N PRO A 462 -10.25 22.26 17.70
CA PRO A 462 -10.49 21.46 18.90
C PRO A 462 -10.89 22.32 20.09
N VAL A 463 -11.93 21.90 20.81
CA VAL A 463 -12.44 22.60 21.98
C VAL A 463 -11.79 22.04 23.23
N GLU A 464 -11.18 22.91 24.03
CA GLU A 464 -10.55 22.54 25.29
C GLU A 464 -11.48 22.84 26.46
N VAL A 465 -11.76 21.82 27.28
CA VAL A 465 -12.64 21.91 28.44
C VAL A 465 -11.95 21.26 29.63
N ASN A 466 -11.48 22.08 30.58
CA ASN A 466 -10.72 21.62 31.74
C ASN A 466 -9.52 20.75 31.34
N ASN A 467 -9.53 19.45 31.71
CA ASN A 467 -8.49 18.47 31.37
C ASN A 467 -8.81 17.66 30.11
N THR A 468 -9.88 18.00 29.40
CA THR A 468 -10.39 17.26 28.24
C THR A 468 -10.25 18.07 26.96
N LEU A 469 -9.92 17.40 25.86
CA LEU A 469 -9.82 18.00 24.52
C LEU A 469 -10.79 17.31 23.57
N ILE A 470 -11.65 18.05 22.89
CA ILE A 470 -12.69 17.49 22.02
C ILE A 470 -12.37 17.83 20.56
N TYR A 471 -12.25 16.80 19.72
CA TYR A 471 -12.15 16.93 18.27
C TYR A 471 -13.44 16.49 17.60
N PHE A 472 -13.98 17.34 16.73
CA PHE A 472 -15.14 17.01 15.91
C PHE A 472 -14.73 16.26 14.67
N ILE A 473 -15.28 15.06 14.46
CA ILE A 473 -14.87 14.17 13.37
C ILE A 473 -15.97 14.03 12.32
N SER A 474 -15.54 13.89 11.06
CA SER A 474 -16.44 13.81 9.90
C SER A 474 -17.22 12.49 9.78
N ARG A 475 -16.82 11.47 10.54
CA ARG A 475 -17.43 10.13 10.60
C ARG A 475 -17.00 9.44 11.89
N PRO A 476 -17.81 8.55 12.47
CA PRO A 476 -17.40 7.67 13.57
C PRO A 476 -16.23 6.80 13.13
N ILE A 477 -15.30 6.59 14.05
CA ILE A 477 -14.13 5.75 13.84
C ILE A 477 -14.50 4.33 14.28
N VAL A 478 -14.55 3.42 13.32
CA VAL A 478 -14.88 2.02 13.57
C VAL A 478 -13.64 1.27 14.07
N PRO A 479 -13.72 0.53 15.18
CA PRO A 479 -12.61 -0.30 15.64
C PRO A 479 -12.26 -1.36 14.58
N PRO A 480 -10.98 -1.70 14.39
CA PRO A 480 -10.60 -2.69 13.39
C PRO A 480 -11.25 -4.06 13.61
N SER A 481 -11.70 -4.70 12.53
CA SER A 481 -12.16 -6.09 12.51
C SER A 481 -10.99 -7.07 12.58
N ASP A 482 -11.25 -8.38 12.55
CA ASP A 482 -10.18 -9.37 12.50
C ASP A 482 -9.35 -9.25 11.21
N ALA A 483 -8.18 -9.91 11.22
CA ALA A 483 -7.21 -9.79 10.14
C ALA A 483 -7.73 -10.28 8.78
N LEU A 484 -8.62 -11.27 8.74
CA LEU A 484 -9.12 -11.79 7.47
C LEU A 484 -10.24 -10.89 6.92
N GLU A 485 -11.15 -10.42 7.76
CA GLU A 485 -12.20 -9.46 7.36
C GLU A 485 -11.62 -8.13 6.90
N THR A 486 -10.58 -7.64 7.57
CA THR A 486 -9.90 -6.38 7.22
C THR A 486 -9.29 -6.44 5.82
N VAL A 487 -8.77 -7.61 5.43
CA VAL A 487 -8.06 -7.80 4.16
C VAL A 487 -8.99 -8.30 3.05
N LEU A 488 -10.16 -8.86 3.38
CA LEU A 488 -11.12 -9.40 2.42
C LEU A 488 -11.49 -8.46 1.25
N PRO A 489 -11.67 -7.12 1.46
CA PRO A 489 -11.97 -6.20 0.37
C PRO A 489 -10.77 -5.93 -0.57
N MET A 490 -9.56 -6.32 -0.18
CA MET A 490 -8.33 -6.07 -0.93
C MET A 490 -8.09 -7.18 -1.97
N LEU A 491 -8.50 -6.92 -3.22
CA LEU A 491 -8.45 -7.89 -4.32
C LEU A 491 -7.06 -8.47 -4.59
N ASP A 492 -6.01 -7.69 -4.30
CA ASP A 492 -4.61 -8.08 -4.47
C ASP A 492 -4.19 -9.25 -3.58
N PHE A 493 -4.94 -9.57 -2.52
CA PHE A 493 -4.64 -10.65 -1.58
C PHE A 493 -5.58 -11.86 -1.70
N SER A 494 -6.45 -11.87 -2.71
CA SER A 494 -7.48 -12.90 -2.88
C SER A 494 -6.95 -14.33 -2.96
N MET A 495 -5.78 -14.56 -3.58
CA MET A 495 -5.16 -15.89 -3.62
C MET A 495 -4.69 -16.37 -2.24
N PHE A 496 -4.11 -15.47 -1.44
CA PHE A 496 -3.69 -15.81 -0.08
C PHE A 496 -4.90 -16.11 0.80
N ILE A 497 -5.96 -15.31 0.70
CA ILE A 497 -7.22 -15.54 1.42
C ILE A 497 -7.85 -16.87 0.98
N ALA A 498 -7.90 -17.16 -0.32
CA ALA A 498 -8.40 -18.44 -0.82
C ALA A 498 -7.56 -19.63 -0.29
N ALA A 499 -6.24 -19.47 -0.19
CA ALA A 499 -5.37 -20.46 0.40
C ALA A 499 -5.70 -20.68 1.89
N VAL A 500 -5.86 -19.62 2.67
CA VAL A 500 -6.29 -19.71 4.09
C VAL A 500 -7.65 -20.39 4.21
N LEU A 501 -8.65 -19.99 3.42
CA LEU A 501 -9.98 -20.58 3.43
C LEU A 501 -10.02 -22.05 2.96
N SER A 502 -9.04 -22.48 2.16
CA SER A 502 -8.89 -23.89 1.76
C SER A 502 -8.30 -24.78 2.88
N THR A 503 -7.76 -24.16 3.94
CA THR A 503 -7.10 -24.83 5.06
C THR A 503 -7.93 -24.82 6.34
N SER A 504 -7.52 -25.58 7.36
CA SER A 504 -8.21 -25.64 8.65
C SER A 504 -7.73 -24.57 9.66
N ILE A 505 -6.85 -23.66 9.24
CA ILE A 505 -6.18 -22.69 10.11
C ILE A 505 -6.80 -21.28 10.09
N GLY A 506 -7.84 -21.03 9.27
CA GLY A 506 -8.50 -19.72 9.21
C GLY A 506 -8.98 -19.24 10.58
N ASP A 507 -9.62 -20.12 11.36
CA ASP A 507 -10.07 -19.81 12.73
C ASP A 507 -8.91 -19.61 13.69
N LYS A 508 -7.78 -20.28 13.46
CA LYS A 508 -6.56 -20.09 14.28
C LYS A 508 -5.98 -18.71 14.03
N ILE A 509 -5.91 -18.25 12.78
CA ILE A 509 -5.40 -16.91 12.44
C ILE A 509 -6.34 -15.83 12.97
N ARG A 510 -7.66 -16.02 12.83
CA ARG A 510 -8.68 -15.07 13.29
C ARG A 510 -8.64 -14.85 14.81
N ASN A 511 -8.44 -15.92 15.58
CA ASN A 511 -8.49 -15.88 17.04
C ASN A 511 -7.11 -15.80 17.71
N ALA A 512 -6.01 -15.82 16.95
CA ALA A 512 -4.67 -15.76 17.53
C ALA A 512 -4.38 -14.37 18.10
N ALA A 513 -4.27 -14.30 19.42
CA ALA A 513 -3.98 -13.06 20.11
C ALA A 513 -2.55 -12.57 19.81
N SER A 514 -2.40 -11.25 19.71
CA SER A 514 -1.14 -10.55 19.57
C SER A 514 -0.30 -10.98 18.37
N THR A 515 -0.91 -11.05 17.18
CA THR A 515 -0.23 -11.52 15.97
C THR A 515 0.05 -10.42 14.96
N SER A 516 1.17 -10.55 14.24
CA SER A 516 1.39 -9.75 13.02
C SER A 516 1.31 -10.65 11.80
N LEU A 517 0.35 -10.41 10.91
CA LEU A 517 0.13 -11.22 9.73
C LEU A 517 0.85 -10.60 8.53
N LEU A 518 1.74 -11.37 7.91
CA LEU A 518 2.50 -10.97 6.73
C LEU A 518 1.82 -11.51 5.48
N ILE A 519 1.22 -10.64 4.66
CA ILE A 519 0.41 -11.09 3.52
C ILE A 519 1.13 -10.77 2.20
N PRO A 520 1.39 -11.78 1.36
CA PRO A 520 1.88 -11.60 0.01
C PRO A 520 0.73 -11.38 -1.00
N PRO A 521 0.91 -10.54 -2.05
CA PRO A 521 -0.08 -10.31 -3.10
C PRO A 521 -0.20 -11.49 -4.07
N ASN A 522 -1.23 -11.50 -4.91
CA ASN A 522 -1.46 -12.53 -5.93
C ASN A 522 -0.24 -12.73 -6.84
N SER A 523 0.43 -11.64 -7.21
CA SER A 523 1.64 -11.68 -8.04
C SER A 523 2.80 -12.43 -7.39
N ALA A 524 2.81 -12.57 -6.06
CA ALA A 524 3.79 -13.38 -5.33
C ALA A 524 3.61 -14.87 -5.58
N PHE A 525 2.38 -15.35 -5.81
CA PHE A 525 2.12 -16.75 -6.18
C PHE A 525 2.60 -17.06 -7.60
N ASP A 526 2.51 -16.09 -8.51
CA ASP A 526 3.05 -16.20 -9.87
C ASP A 526 4.57 -16.23 -9.85
N ARG A 527 5.19 -15.31 -9.08
CA ARG A 527 6.65 -15.32 -8.78
C ARG A 527 7.08 -16.50 -7.90
N LEU A 528 6.13 -17.20 -7.29
CA LEU A 528 6.26 -18.55 -6.74
C LEU A 528 6.96 -19.53 -7.70
N GLY A 529 6.58 -19.38 -8.98
CA GLY A 529 6.67 -20.43 -9.98
C GLY A 529 5.38 -21.23 -9.98
N LEU A 530 4.71 -21.30 -11.14
CA LEU A 530 3.37 -21.85 -11.29
C LEU A 530 3.25 -23.30 -10.74
N LEU A 531 4.30 -24.12 -10.85
CA LEU A 531 4.25 -25.49 -10.30
C LEU A 531 4.32 -25.51 -8.77
N VAL A 532 5.01 -24.56 -8.14
CA VAL A 532 5.09 -24.48 -6.68
C VAL A 532 3.75 -23.98 -6.14
N SER A 533 3.14 -22.99 -6.77
CA SER A 533 1.80 -22.51 -6.39
C SER A 533 0.71 -23.56 -6.65
N GLU A 534 0.73 -24.23 -7.81
CA GLU A 534 -0.16 -25.39 -8.08
C GLU A 534 0.03 -26.51 -7.05
N TYR A 535 1.27 -26.78 -6.63
CA TYR A 535 1.54 -27.75 -5.57
C TYR A 535 0.92 -27.32 -4.25
N LEU A 536 1.19 -26.09 -3.78
CA LEU A 536 0.71 -25.60 -2.48
C LEU A 536 -0.82 -25.51 -2.42
N LEU A 537 -1.47 -25.20 -3.53
CA LEU A 537 -2.94 -25.14 -3.61
C LEU A 537 -3.60 -26.51 -3.87
N ALA A 538 -2.82 -27.56 -4.10
CA ALA A 538 -3.36 -28.90 -4.30
C ALA A 538 -3.88 -29.49 -2.98
N SER A 539 -5.00 -30.21 -3.05
CA SER A 539 -5.58 -30.89 -1.87
C SER A 539 -4.60 -31.87 -1.20
N SER A 540 -3.66 -32.45 -1.96
CA SER A 540 -2.65 -33.39 -1.45
C SER A 540 -1.54 -32.77 -0.60
N SER A 541 -1.38 -31.44 -0.62
CA SER A 541 -0.29 -30.72 0.06
C SER A 541 -0.79 -29.83 1.20
N LYS A 542 -2.06 -29.99 1.61
CA LYS A 542 -2.70 -29.19 2.67
C LYS A 542 -1.82 -28.98 3.92
N PRO A 543 -1.10 -30.00 4.46
CA PRO A 543 -0.22 -29.78 5.61
C PRO A 543 0.97 -28.85 5.32
N ASP A 544 1.54 -28.95 4.12
CA ASP A 544 2.65 -28.07 3.70
C ASP A 544 2.13 -26.63 3.53
N LEU A 545 0.94 -26.46 2.96
CA LEU A 545 0.29 -25.14 2.86
C LEU A 545 0.00 -24.54 4.24
N GLU A 546 -0.53 -25.33 5.17
CA GLU A 546 -0.80 -24.87 6.54
C GLU A 546 0.49 -24.36 7.23
N ASN A 547 1.61 -25.07 7.05
CA ASN A 547 2.91 -24.63 7.58
C ASN A 547 3.41 -23.34 6.90
N VAL A 548 3.26 -23.22 5.57
CA VAL A 548 3.61 -21.98 4.87
C VAL A 548 2.78 -20.81 5.40
N LEU A 549 1.47 -20.97 5.55
CA LEU A 549 0.58 -19.90 6.02
C LEU A 549 0.87 -19.51 7.47
N LEU A 550 1.10 -20.47 8.38
CA LEU A 550 1.48 -20.20 9.76
C LEU A 550 2.88 -19.56 9.88
N HIS A 551 3.77 -19.81 8.92
CA HIS A 551 5.07 -19.16 8.85
C HIS A 551 4.96 -17.65 8.62
N HIS A 552 3.89 -17.21 7.94
CA HIS A 552 3.60 -15.80 7.68
C HIS A 552 2.89 -15.10 8.85
N VAL A 553 2.63 -15.79 9.95
CA VAL A 553 2.02 -15.21 11.16
C VAL A 553 3.12 -15.06 12.21
N LEU A 554 3.42 -13.84 12.65
CA LEU A 554 4.32 -13.60 13.77
C LEU A 554 3.56 -13.72 15.09
N SER A 555 4.21 -14.32 16.08
CA SER A 555 3.67 -14.52 17.44
C SER A 555 3.64 -13.27 18.33
N SER A 556 3.98 -12.10 17.79
CA SER A 556 3.93 -10.81 18.51
C SER A 556 3.46 -9.69 17.58
N VAL A 557 2.79 -8.68 18.13
CA VAL A 557 2.40 -7.46 17.40
C VAL A 557 3.63 -6.59 17.19
N ARG A 558 3.93 -6.25 15.92
CA ARG A 558 5.07 -5.44 15.52
C ARG A 558 4.62 -4.40 14.52
N TYR A 559 4.48 -3.16 14.97
CA TYR A 559 4.20 -2.03 14.08
C TYR A 559 5.43 -1.64 13.25
N SER A 560 5.21 -0.94 12.14
CA SER A 560 6.25 -0.56 11.17
C SER A 560 7.46 0.12 11.79
N GLU A 561 7.27 1.07 12.72
CA GLU A 561 8.35 1.80 13.37
C GLU A 561 9.33 0.88 14.12
N ALA A 562 8.81 -0.19 14.74
CA ALA A 562 9.62 -1.17 15.45
C ALA A 562 10.40 -2.11 14.51
N LEU A 563 9.95 -2.24 13.25
CA LEU A 563 10.59 -3.01 12.19
C LEU A 563 11.65 -2.17 11.44
N GLU A 564 11.47 -0.86 11.38
CA GLU A 564 12.42 0.07 10.77
C GLU A 564 13.65 0.34 11.66
N ASN A 565 13.49 0.37 12.98
CA ASN A 565 14.59 0.66 13.91
C ASN A 565 15.41 -0.59 14.26
N GLY A 566 16.51 -0.80 13.52
CA GLY A 566 17.52 -1.84 13.76
C GLY A 566 18.13 -2.37 12.46
N THR A 567 19.37 -2.88 12.51
CA THR A 567 20.04 -3.45 11.33
C THR A 567 19.54 -4.86 10.98
N GLN A 568 19.31 -5.71 12.00
CA GLN A 568 18.78 -7.07 11.82
C GLN A 568 18.09 -7.58 13.10
N ARG A 569 16.87 -8.12 12.99
CA ARG A 569 16.11 -8.72 14.10
C ARG A 569 15.45 -10.02 13.67
N THR A 570 15.26 -10.94 14.61
CA THR A 570 14.64 -12.24 14.37
C THR A 570 13.35 -12.36 15.19
N PHE A 571 12.29 -12.88 14.57
CA PHE A 571 10.96 -13.04 15.15
C PHE A 571 10.47 -14.48 14.96
N ALA A 572 9.82 -15.04 15.98
CA ALA A 572 9.24 -16.36 15.90
C ALA A 572 7.89 -16.32 15.16
N SER A 573 7.76 -17.16 14.13
CA SER A 573 6.48 -17.40 13.46
C SER A 573 5.58 -18.36 14.25
N ALA A 574 4.29 -18.37 13.97
CA ALA A 574 3.32 -19.27 14.61
C ALA A 574 3.53 -20.75 14.23
N GLU A 575 4.23 -21.02 13.13
CA GLU A 575 4.70 -22.35 12.76
C GLU A 575 5.85 -22.84 13.66
N GLY A 576 6.59 -21.91 14.29
CA GLY A 576 7.70 -22.20 15.20
C GLY A 576 9.08 -21.90 14.61
N SER A 577 9.18 -21.64 13.30
CA SER A 577 10.43 -21.21 12.67
C SER A 577 10.65 -19.70 12.73
N ASP A 578 11.91 -19.30 12.66
CA ASP A 578 12.33 -17.91 12.76
C ASP A 578 12.28 -17.18 11.41
N LEU A 579 11.77 -15.94 11.44
CA LEU A 579 11.81 -14.95 10.37
C LEU A 579 12.78 -13.83 10.74
N THR A 580 13.70 -13.51 9.84
CA THR A 580 14.71 -12.47 10.07
C THR A 580 14.42 -11.26 9.21
N VAL A 581 14.22 -10.11 9.86
CA VAL A 581 13.98 -8.82 9.23
C VAL A 581 15.27 -8.01 9.26
N SER A 582 15.73 -7.55 8.10
CA SER A 582 16.93 -6.75 7.93
C SER A 582 16.64 -5.48 7.16
N ARG A 583 17.23 -4.36 7.58
CA ARG A 583 17.13 -3.07 6.87
C ARG A 583 18.42 -2.79 6.12
N GLU A 584 18.30 -2.46 4.84
CA GLU A 584 19.43 -2.03 4.02
C GLU A 584 19.69 -0.52 4.16
N ASP A 585 20.89 -0.07 3.77
CA ASP A 585 21.31 1.34 3.83
C ASP A 585 20.41 2.28 3.01
N ASN A 586 19.73 1.75 2.00
CA ASN A 586 18.73 2.46 1.18
C ASN A 586 17.39 2.67 1.90
N GLY A 587 17.24 2.18 3.14
CA GLY A 587 16.03 2.28 3.94
C GLY A 587 15.00 1.18 3.69
N THR A 588 15.19 0.31 2.69
CA THR A 588 14.27 -0.80 2.39
C THR A 588 14.41 -1.92 3.42
N VAL A 589 13.28 -2.54 3.76
CA VAL A 589 13.19 -3.62 4.75
C VAL A 589 12.95 -4.94 4.02
N PHE A 590 13.78 -5.93 4.32
CA PHE A 590 13.65 -7.29 3.78
C PHE A 590 13.37 -8.28 4.90
N VAL A 591 12.47 -9.22 4.64
CA VAL A 591 12.21 -10.40 5.46
C VAL A 591 12.83 -11.61 4.78
N SER A 592 13.56 -12.40 5.55
CA SER A 592 14.15 -13.66 5.12
C SER A 592 13.68 -14.79 6.01
N ALA A 593 13.36 -15.92 5.40
CA ALA A 593 13.00 -17.13 6.10
C ALA A 593 14.24 -17.98 6.41
N SER A 594 14.15 -18.77 7.46
CA SER A 594 15.17 -19.77 7.76
C SER A 594 15.17 -20.95 6.76
N GLY A 595 14.11 -21.10 5.96
CA GLY A 595 13.93 -22.14 4.94
C GLY A 595 13.92 -21.60 3.51
N GLY A 596 13.37 -22.40 2.59
CA GLY A 596 13.29 -22.03 1.17
C GLY A 596 14.62 -22.16 0.42
N TRP A 597 14.84 -21.30 -0.57
CA TRP A 597 16.04 -21.30 -1.41
C TRP A 597 17.13 -20.41 -0.84
N VAL A 598 18.39 -20.70 -1.19
CA VAL A 598 19.54 -19.88 -0.80
C VAL A 598 19.35 -18.44 -1.33
N GLY A 599 19.37 -17.46 -0.43
CA GLY A 599 19.21 -16.04 -0.77
C GLY A 599 17.76 -15.58 -0.93
N MET A 600 16.77 -16.43 -0.64
CA MET A 600 15.35 -16.08 -0.70
C MET A 600 15.02 -14.98 0.33
N LYS A 601 14.59 -13.83 -0.17
CA LYS A 601 14.16 -12.67 0.63
C LYS A 601 12.88 -12.10 0.02
N SER A 602 12.08 -11.47 0.85
CA SER A 602 10.84 -10.79 0.48
C SER A 602 10.91 -9.35 1.00
N ARG A 603 10.55 -8.37 0.18
CA ARG A 603 10.49 -6.97 0.60
C ARG A 603 9.26 -6.76 1.48
N LEU A 604 9.46 -6.14 2.65
CA LEU A 604 8.37 -5.73 3.52
C LEU A 604 7.92 -4.32 3.13
N HIS A 605 6.66 -4.19 2.72
CA HIS A 605 6.03 -2.89 2.56
C HIS A 605 5.53 -2.44 3.93
N THR A 606 6.23 -1.49 4.54
CA THR A 606 5.95 -1.00 5.89
C THR A 606 4.67 -0.17 5.89
N ARG A 607 3.53 -0.82 6.12
CA ARG A 607 2.21 -0.20 6.27
C ARG A 607 1.47 -0.89 7.41
N ASN A 608 1.02 -0.11 8.39
CA ASN A 608 0.21 -0.64 9.49
C ASN A 608 -1.26 -0.74 9.06
N ILE A 609 -1.69 -1.92 8.62
CA ILE A 609 -3.12 -2.24 8.49
C ILE A 609 -3.55 -2.80 9.84
N LEU A 610 -4.22 -1.99 10.65
CA LEU A 610 -4.60 -2.34 12.01
C LEU A 610 -5.72 -3.38 12.00
N THR A 611 -5.68 -4.35 12.93
CA THR A 611 -6.68 -5.40 13.08
C THR A 611 -7.02 -5.60 14.57
N GLN A 612 -8.09 -6.33 14.86
CA GLN A 612 -8.48 -6.65 16.23
C GLN A 612 -7.40 -7.45 17.00
N THR A 613 -6.63 -8.27 16.30
CA THR A 613 -5.62 -9.17 16.90
C THR A 613 -4.18 -8.67 16.75
N GLY A 614 -3.96 -7.59 16.02
CA GLY A 614 -2.65 -6.97 15.85
C GLY A 614 -2.56 -6.12 14.60
N VAL A 615 -1.70 -6.53 13.66
CA VAL A 615 -1.38 -5.74 12.46
C VAL A 615 -1.11 -6.64 11.26
N VAL A 616 -1.52 -6.18 10.09
CA VAL A 616 -1.19 -6.80 8.80
C VAL A 616 -0.14 -5.96 8.10
N HIS A 617 0.90 -6.62 7.58
CA HIS A 617 1.92 -6.02 6.71
C HIS A 617 1.93 -6.73 5.37
N GLU A 618 2.23 -5.98 4.32
CA GLU A 618 2.34 -6.52 2.97
C GLU A 618 3.78 -6.99 2.69
N LEU A 619 3.92 -8.17 2.08
CA LEU A 619 5.17 -8.73 1.60
C LEU A 619 5.21 -8.75 0.08
N SER A 620 6.38 -8.61 -0.53
CA SER A 620 6.49 -8.77 -1.98
C SER A 620 6.33 -10.23 -2.42
N ASP A 621 6.89 -11.18 -1.66
CA ASP A 621 6.99 -12.59 -2.04
C ASP A 621 6.65 -13.55 -0.88
N ILE A 622 6.17 -14.75 -1.25
CA ILE A 622 5.83 -15.83 -0.30
C ILE A 622 7.10 -16.43 0.26
N LEU A 623 7.15 -16.64 1.58
CA LEU A 623 8.27 -17.26 2.29
C LEU A 623 8.02 -18.74 2.58
N ILE A 624 8.99 -19.62 2.31
CA ILE A 624 8.88 -21.06 2.58
C ILE A 624 9.62 -21.41 3.89
N PRO A 625 8.95 -22.01 4.89
CA PRO A 625 9.60 -22.46 6.14
C PRO A 625 10.46 -23.70 5.93
N ARG A 626 11.38 -23.96 6.88
CA ARG A 626 12.26 -25.15 6.84
C ARG A 626 11.52 -26.49 6.93
N SER A 627 10.33 -26.50 7.52
CA SER A 627 9.49 -27.70 7.63
C SER A 627 8.94 -28.18 6.29
N VAL A 628 8.86 -27.29 5.29
CA VAL A 628 8.31 -27.61 3.97
C VAL A 628 9.43 -27.93 2.99
N ASN A 629 9.61 -29.23 2.75
CA ASN A 629 10.57 -29.72 1.76
C ASN A 629 9.87 -29.99 0.42
N LEU A 630 10.16 -29.15 -0.59
CA LEU A 630 9.72 -29.29 -1.97
C LEU A 630 10.70 -30.16 -2.75
N THR A 631 10.34 -31.43 -2.93
CA THR A 631 11.11 -32.40 -3.72
C THR A 631 10.67 -32.41 -5.20
N VAL A 632 11.52 -32.94 -6.08
CA VAL A 632 11.20 -33.11 -7.51
C VAL A 632 9.91 -33.92 -7.69
N GLY A 633 9.72 -34.97 -6.89
CA GLY A 633 8.52 -35.81 -6.91
C GLY A 633 7.25 -35.06 -6.53
N LYS A 634 7.30 -34.16 -5.53
CA LYS A 634 6.16 -33.31 -5.15
C LYS A 634 5.76 -32.37 -6.29
N LEU A 635 6.74 -31.71 -6.90
CA LEU A 635 6.52 -30.80 -8.04
C LEU A 635 6.04 -31.54 -9.30
N MET A 636 6.51 -32.77 -9.55
CA MET A 636 6.05 -33.61 -10.66
C MET A 636 4.58 -34.04 -10.51
N LYS A 637 4.12 -34.28 -9.28
CA LYS A 637 2.69 -34.54 -9.02
C LYS A 637 1.85 -33.32 -9.38
N ALA A 638 2.29 -32.12 -8.99
CA ALA A 638 1.62 -30.87 -9.38
C ALA A 638 1.62 -30.66 -10.90
N ALA A 639 2.73 -30.99 -11.58
CA ALA A 639 2.85 -30.92 -13.03
C ALA A 639 1.99 -31.94 -13.81
N LYS A 640 1.18 -32.78 -13.14
CA LYS A 640 0.40 -33.89 -13.73
C LYS A 640 1.31 -34.85 -14.51
N GLY A 641 2.44 -35.23 -13.92
CA GLY A 641 3.44 -36.12 -14.50
C GLY A 641 3.47 -37.52 -13.88
N SER A 642 2.31 -38.11 -13.56
CA SER A 642 2.24 -39.42 -12.87
C SER A 642 2.90 -40.55 -13.68
N THR A 643 2.81 -40.46 -15.01
CA THR A 643 3.45 -41.39 -15.96
C THR A 643 4.97 -41.25 -15.91
N MET A 644 5.48 -40.01 -15.88
CA MET A 644 6.91 -39.74 -15.77
C MET A 644 7.47 -40.19 -14.41
N ILE A 645 6.73 -39.97 -13.31
CA ILE A 645 7.08 -40.51 -11.98
C ILE A 645 7.26 -42.04 -12.05
N SER A 646 6.34 -42.73 -12.73
CA SER A 646 6.39 -44.19 -12.90
C SER A 646 7.58 -44.64 -13.74
N MET A 647 7.92 -43.90 -14.80
CA MET A 647 9.11 -44.16 -15.63
C MET A 647 10.41 -43.99 -14.85
N VAL A 648 10.55 -42.89 -14.10
CA VAL A 648 11.74 -42.60 -13.27
C VAL A 648 11.92 -43.68 -12.20
N THR A 649 10.84 -44.11 -11.57
CA THR A 649 10.86 -45.17 -10.55
C THR A 649 11.27 -46.51 -11.17
N LYS A 650 10.68 -46.91 -12.31
CA LYS A 650 11.05 -48.16 -13.02
C LYS A 650 12.47 -48.13 -13.59
N ALA A 651 13.00 -46.96 -13.91
CA ALA A 651 14.39 -46.76 -14.34
C ALA A 651 15.41 -46.92 -13.18
N GLY A 652 14.95 -46.97 -11.91
CA GLY A 652 15.82 -47.05 -10.74
C GLY A 652 16.46 -45.71 -10.36
N LEU A 653 15.76 -44.61 -10.64
CA LEU A 653 16.19 -43.22 -10.37
C LEU A 653 15.26 -42.54 -9.36
N ASP A 654 14.63 -43.31 -8.46
CA ASP A 654 13.70 -42.84 -7.43
C ASP A 654 14.33 -41.84 -6.44
N TRP A 655 15.63 -41.97 -6.18
CA TRP A 655 16.41 -41.03 -5.37
C TRP A 655 16.38 -39.59 -5.93
N VAL A 656 16.25 -39.41 -7.24
CA VAL A 656 16.09 -38.07 -7.86
C VAL A 656 14.76 -37.44 -7.48
N LEU A 657 13.69 -38.25 -7.42
CA LEU A 657 12.36 -37.77 -7.03
C LEU A 657 12.32 -37.30 -5.57
N ASN A 658 13.07 -37.98 -4.71
CA ASN A 658 13.17 -37.66 -3.28
C ASN A 658 14.21 -36.58 -2.98
N GLY A 659 15.07 -36.24 -3.94
CA GLY A 659 16.20 -35.32 -3.74
C GLY A 659 17.27 -35.89 -2.81
N THR A 660 17.39 -37.22 -2.73
CA THR A 660 18.40 -37.93 -1.93
C THR A 660 19.60 -38.31 -2.80
N SER A 661 20.75 -38.61 -2.18
CA SER A 661 21.90 -39.14 -2.90
C SER A 661 21.60 -40.52 -3.51
N PRO A 662 22.20 -40.88 -4.66
CA PRO A 662 22.12 -42.23 -5.23
C PRO A 662 22.63 -43.29 -4.24
N PRO A 663 22.10 -44.53 -4.29
CA PRO A 663 22.57 -45.64 -3.44
C PRO A 663 24.09 -45.86 -3.58
N GLU A 664 24.79 -46.12 -2.48
CA GLU A 664 26.27 -46.18 -2.42
C GLU A 664 26.88 -47.21 -3.39
N ASP A 665 26.20 -48.36 -3.59
CA ASP A 665 26.64 -49.42 -4.50
C ASP A 665 26.27 -49.19 -5.98
N SER A 666 25.64 -48.06 -6.31
CA SER A 666 25.16 -47.79 -7.67
C SER A 666 26.25 -47.20 -8.58
N GLN A 667 26.14 -47.48 -9.89
CA GLN A 667 26.98 -46.86 -10.93
C GLN A 667 26.97 -45.32 -10.88
N TRP A 668 25.87 -44.73 -10.39
CA TRP A 668 25.67 -43.29 -10.29
C TRP A 668 26.48 -42.67 -9.14
N ALA A 669 26.62 -43.38 -8.02
CA ALA A 669 27.46 -42.94 -6.90
C ALA A 669 28.94 -42.90 -7.31
N GLN A 670 29.41 -43.91 -8.06
CA GLN A 670 30.78 -43.97 -8.58
C GLN A 670 31.09 -42.85 -9.59
N GLN A 671 30.08 -42.34 -10.30
CA GLN A 671 30.20 -41.23 -11.24
C GLN A 671 30.19 -39.84 -10.55
N GLY A 672 30.12 -39.78 -9.22
CA GLY A 672 30.21 -38.54 -8.45
C GLY A 672 28.91 -37.74 -8.36
N PHE A 673 27.76 -38.34 -8.69
CA PHE A 673 26.44 -37.69 -8.63
C PHE A 673 25.85 -37.56 -7.21
N GLY A 674 26.62 -37.91 -6.18
CA GLY A 674 26.23 -37.92 -4.76
C GLY A 674 25.70 -36.59 -4.21
N LYS A 675 26.12 -35.45 -4.79
CA LYS A 675 25.82 -34.10 -4.29
C LYS A 675 25.15 -33.17 -5.33
N ALA A 676 24.77 -33.69 -6.50
CA ALA A 676 24.27 -32.88 -7.60
C ALA A 676 22.80 -32.49 -7.38
N GLY A 677 22.43 -31.25 -7.72
CA GLY A 677 21.03 -30.86 -7.90
C GLY A 677 20.49 -31.37 -9.23
N TRP A 678 19.17 -31.49 -9.36
CA TRP A 678 18.55 -32.06 -10.56
C TRP A 678 17.43 -31.18 -11.07
N VAL A 679 17.47 -30.89 -12.37
CA VAL A 679 16.33 -30.31 -13.08
C VAL A 679 15.74 -31.36 -13.99
N LEU A 680 14.47 -31.68 -13.75
CA LEU A 680 13.74 -32.67 -14.54
C LEU A 680 12.76 -31.98 -15.49
N LEU A 681 12.88 -32.29 -16.77
CA LEU A 681 11.88 -31.93 -17.77
C LEU A 681 10.72 -32.93 -17.70
N CYS A 682 9.56 -32.46 -17.24
CA CYS A 682 8.40 -33.30 -16.99
C CYS A 682 7.35 -33.10 -18.08
N PRO A 683 7.13 -34.09 -18.96
CA PRO A 683 5.99 -34.07 -19.87
C PRO A 683 4.69 -34.19 -19.07
N SER A 684 3.64 -33.52 -19.51
CA SER A 684 2.29 -33.78 -18.98
C SER A 684 1.84 -35.21 -19.31
N ASP A 685 0.96 -35.80 -18.48
CA ASP A 685 0.41 -37.13 -18.73
C ASP A 685 -0.26 -37.26 -20.12
N SER A 686 -0.85 -36.17 -20.64
CA SER A 686 -1.41 -36.15 -21.99
C SER A 686 -0.38 -36.32 -23.12
N ALA A 687 0.88 -35.95 -22.88
CA ALA A 687 1.96 -36.09 -23.86
C ALA A 687 2.29 -37.57 -24.16
N PHE A 688 1.95 -38.48 -23.24
CA PHE A 688 2.24 -39.90 -23.37
C PHE A 688 1.21 -40.65 -24.23
N GLY A 689 0.09 -40.03 -24.61
CA GLY A 689 -1.00 -40.69 -25.34
C GLY A 689 -0.62 -41.26 -26.71
N GLN A 690 0.47 -40.79 -27.32
CA GLN A 690 0.96 -41.26 -28.62
C GLN A 690 1.94 -42.45 -28.51
N TYR A 691 2.29 -42.88 -27.29
CA TYR A 691 3.32 -43.89 -27.06
C TYR A 691 2.76 -45.15 -26.40
N ASN A 692 3.27 -46.32 -26.82
CA ASN A 692 2.92 -47.59 -26.20
C ASN A 692 3.68 -47.78 -24.87
N LEU A 693 3.04 -47.41 -23.76
CA LEU A 693 3.62 -47.48 -22.42
C LEU A 693 4.03 -48.90 -22.01
N THR A 694 3.32 -49.93 -22.46
CA THR A 694 3.64 -51.34 -22.14
C THR A 694 4.99 -51.74 -22.74
N GLU A 695 5.24 -51.32 -23.98
CA GLU A 695 6.53 -51.56 -24.66
C GLU A 695 7.66 -50.78 -23.98
N LEU A 696 7.41 -49.50 -23.64
CA LEU A 696 8.39 -48.66 -22.94
C LEU A 696 8.76 -49.25 -21.58
N TYR A 697 7.78 -49.72 -20.81
CA TYR A 697 8.03 -50.35 -19.51
C TYR A 697 8.72 -51.71 -19.59
N GLY A 698 8.64 -52.40 -20.73
CA GLY A 698 9.30 -53.69 -20.95
C GLY A 698 10.82 -53.60 -21.17
N ASN A 699 11.34 -52.44 -21.56
CA ASN A 699 12.77 -52.25 -21.86
C ASN A 699 13.42 -51.24 -20.91
N LYS A 700 14.11 -51.76 -19.89
CA LYS A 700 14.77 -50.96 -18.84
C LYS A 700 15.88 -50.04 -19.39
N GLU A 701 16.66 -50.48 -20.37
CA GLU A 701 17.73 -49.67 -20.95
C GLU A 701 17.17 -48.47 -21.73
N LYS A 702 16.11 -48.71 -22.51
CA LYS A 702 15.39 -47.66 -23.24
C LYS A 702 14.77 -46.64 -22.27
N LEU A 703 14.17 -47.11 -21.17
CA LEU A 703 13.67 -46.25 -20.09
C LEU A 703 14.75 -45.36 -19.48
N VAL A 704 15.91 -45.92 -19.12
CA VAL A 704 17.03 -45.15 -18.56
C VAL A 704 17.51 -44.09 -19.55
N SER A 705 17.58 -44.40 -20.85
CA SER A 705 17.97 -43.42 -21.88
C SER A 705 16.94 -42.28 -22.04
N ILE A 706 15.64 -42.60 -21.98
CA ILE A 706 14.56 -41.59 -22.07
C ILE A 706 14.58 -40.70 -20.84
N VAL A 707 14.62 -41.28 -19.64
CA VAL A 707 14.68 -40.51 -18.39
C VAL A 707 15.97 -39.68 -18.34
N GLY A 708 17.09 -40.25 -18.78
CA GLY A 708 18.38 -39.57 -18.85
C GLY A 708 18.37 -38.35 -19.78
N GLN A 709 17.61 -38.39 -20.88
CA GLN A 709 17.42 -37.26 -21.78
C GLN A 709 16.62 -36.09 -21.14
N HIS A 710 15.84 -36.37 -20.09
CA HIS A 710 15.03 -35.37 -19.37
C HIS A 710 15.66 -34.88 -18.07
N LEU A 711 16.81 -35.45 -17.66
CA LEU A 711 17.49 -35.11 -16.42
C LEU A 711 18.73 -34.26 -16.69
N ILE A 712 18.73 -33.05 -16.15
CA ILE A 712 19.84 -32.10 -16.21
C ILE A 712 20.52 -32.07 -14.84
N PRO A 713 21.76 -32.58 -14.70
CA PRO A 713 22.53 -32.45 -13.47
C PRO A 713 23.06 -31.03 -13.29
N LEU A 714 22.86 -30.46 -12.10
CA LEU A 714 23.48 -29.20 -11.68
C LEU A 714 24.79 -29.51 -10.94
N PRO A 715 25.95 -28.98 -11.39
CA PRO A 715 27.23 -29.29 -10.78
C PRO A 715 27.32 -28.73 -9.35
N SER A 716 27.74 -29.58 -8.41
CA SER A 716 27.77 -29.28 -6.97
C SER A 716 28.80 -28.24 -6.51
N HIS A 717 29.76 -27.84 -7.35
CA HIS A 717 30.76 -26.83 -6.98
C HIS A 717 31.31 -26.15 -8.24
N SER A 718 30.73 -25.01 -8.62
CA SER A 718 31.54 -23.95 -9.22
C SER A 718 31.04 -22.59 -8.73
N ASN A 719 31.84 -21.94 -7.88
CA ASN A 719 31.69 -20.54 -7.47
C ASN A 719 31.84 -19.55 -8.67
N LYS A 720 31.63 -20.00 -9.91
CA LYS A 720 31.81 -19.19 -11.12
C LYS A 720 30.77 -19.40 -12.22
N LEU A 721 29.94 -20.46 -12.22
CA LEU A 721 28.86 -20.63 -13.22
C LEU A 721 27.45 -20.39 -12.68
N ILE A 722 27.30 -20.22 -11.35
CA ILE A 722 26.11 -19.62 -10.73
C ILE A 722 26.56 -18.32 -10.03
N ALA A 723 27.39 -17.55 -10.72
CA ALA A 723 27.78 -16.19 -10.36
C ALA A 723 27.45 -15.18 -11.48
N ALA A 724 26.65 -15.60 -12.47
CA ALA A 724 25.72 -14.68 -13.09
C ALA A 724 24.45 -14.79 -12.23
N PRO A 725 24.01 -13.70 -11.58
CA PRO A 725 22.78 -13.73 -10.81
C PRO A 725 21.64 -14.13 -11.75
N LEU A 726 20.72 -14.97 -11.26
CA LEU A 726 19.43 -15.22 -11.91
C LEU A 726 18.68 -13.88 -11.87
N ASP A 727 18.93 -13.03 -12.86
CA ASP A 727 18.67 -11.58 -12.88
C ASP A 727 19.31 -10.80 -11.71
N ASP A 728 19.69 -9.54 -11.94
CA ASP A 728 20.28 -8.65 -10.91
C ASP A 728 19.30 -8.32 -9.76
N ASP A 729 18.05 -8.80 -9.83
CA ASP A 729 17.02 -8.54 -8.83
C ASP A 729 16.80 -9.79 -7.91
N PRO A 730 17.16 -9.72 -6.62
CA PRO A 730 16.99 -10.82 -5.67
C PRO A 730 15.54 -11.32 -5.51
N LEU A 731 14.56 -10.57 -6.02
CA LEU A 731 13.14 -10.91 -6.02
C LEU A 731 12.74 -11.93 -7.11
N TYR A 732 13.58 -12.19 -8.12
CA TYR A 732 13.24 -13.03 -9.29
C TYR A 732 14.02 -14.36 -9.39
N ASN A 733 14.56 -14.85 -8.27
CA ASN A 733 15.44 -16.02 -8.22
C ASN A 733 14.70 -17.38 -8.08
N ASN A 734 13.49 -17.53 -8.63
CA ASN A 734 12.66 -18.73 -8.47
C ASN A 734 12.83 -19.77 -9.61
N ARG A 735 13.59 -19.46 -10.67
CA ARG A 735 13.76 -20.37 -11.81
C ARG A 735 14.73 -21.51 -11.47
N PRO A 736 14.45 -22.75 -11.94
CA PRO A 736 15.35 -23.87 -11.70
C PRO A 736 16.60 -23.85 -12.59
N LEU A 737 16.57 -23.12 -13.71
CA LEU A 737 17.66 -22.92 -14.67
C LEU A 737 17.65 -21.48 -15.19
N VAL A 738 18.81 -21.00 -15.65
CA VAL A 738 18.90 -19.76 -16.44
C VAL A 738 18.35 -20.06 -17.84
N LEU A 739 17.19 -19.51 -18.15
CA LEU A 739 16.58 -19.65 -19.48
C LEU A 739 16.90 -18.38 -20.26
N ASP A 740 17.86 -18.47 -21.19
CA ASP A 740 18.27 -17.38 -22.07
C ASP A 740 18.40 -17.93 -23.50
N ASP A 741 18.46 -17.05 -24.49
CA ASP A 741 18.41 -17.46 -25.88
C ASP A 741 19.62 -18.31 -26.28
N SER A 742 19.37 -19.49 -26.84
CA SER A 742 20.38 -20.46 -27.29
C SER A 742 21.27 -21.08 -26.18
N VAL A 743 20.85 -21.03 -24.90
CA VAL A 743 21.58 -21.71 -23.81
C VAL A 743 21.50 -23.23 -23.99
N THR A 744 22.65 -23.91 -23.87
CA THR A 744 22.74 -25.38 -23.92
C THR A 744 22.95 -25.96 -22.53
N TYR A 745 22.16 -26.97 -22.16
CA TYR A 745 22.34 -27.77 -20.96
C TYR A 745 22.66 -29.23 -21.31
N SER A 746 23.66 -29.81 -20.66
CA SER A 746 23.97 -31.23 -20.79
C SER A 746 23.05 -32.06 -19.91
N THR A 747 22.55 -33.17 -20.44
CA THR A 747 21.70 -34.12 -19.71
C THR A 747 22.54 -35.32 -19.25
N LEU A 748 21.92 -36.22 -18.49
CA LEU A 748 22.53 -37.51 -18.14
C LEU A 748 22.92 -38.32 -19.41
N GLN A 749 22.20 -38.11 -20.52
CA GLN A 749 22.43 -38.78 -21.80
C GLN A 749 23.61 -38.17 -22.59
N SER A 750 24.11 -36.98 -22.23
CA SER A 750 25.21 -36.31 -22.94
C SER A 750 26.55 -37.08 -22.87
N ALA A 751 26.74 -37.92 -21.85
CA ALA A 751 27.92 -38.76 -21.73
C ALA A 751 27.92 -39.93 -22.74
N SER A 752 26.73 -40.43 -23.10
CA SER A 752 26.54 -41.62 -23.94
C SER A 752 26.17 -41.28 -25.40
N SER A 753 25.59 -40.10 -25.65
CA SER A 753 25.14 -39.67 -26.98
C SER A 753 25.54 -38.23 -27.31
N VAL A 754 25.93 -38.00 -28.57
CA VAL A 754 26.18 -36.66 -29.13
C VAL A 754 24.91 -35.79 -29.13
N TYR A 755 23.73 -36.43 -29.14
CA TYR A 755 22.43 -35.78 -29.07
C TYR A 755 21.84 -35.75 -27.65
N GLY A 756 22.68 -35.89 -26.62
CA GLY A 756 22.22 -35.80 -25.23
C GLY A 756 21.98 -34.37 -24.76
N ASP A 757 22.62 -33.36 -25.37
CA ASP A 757 22.48 -31.96 -24.95
C ASP A 757 21.13 -31.37 -25.38
N LEU A 758 20.57 -30.49 -24.54
CA LEU A 758 19.33 -29.74 -24.81
C LEU A 758 19.63 -28.26 -25.01
N VAL A 759 18.88 -27.62 -25.91
CA VAL A 759 18.97 -26.18 -26.19
C VAL A 759 17.64 -25.53 -25.84
N PHE A 760 17.70 -24.43 -25.09
CA PHE A 760 16.57 -23.57 -24.82
C PHE A 760 16.64 -22.36 -25.75
N LYS A 761 15.49 -21.95 -26.29
CA LYS A 761 15.35 -20.77 -27.14
C LYS A 761 14.13 -19.98 -26.69
N GLN A 762 14.20 -18.66 -26.73
CA GLN A 762 13.00 -17.85 -26.55
C GLN A 762 12.11 -17.99 -27.80
N SER A 763 10.81 -18.18 -27.59
CA SER A 763 9.83 -18.25 -28.66
C SER A 763 9.58 -16.85 -29.23
N ASP A 764 9.48 -16.75 -30.55
CA ASP A 764 9.21 -15.49 -31.28
C ASP A 764 7.71 -15.07 -31.18
N ASP A 765 6.87 -15.85 -30.49
CA ASP A 765 5.45 -15.56 -30.29
C ASP A 765 5.21 -14.42 -29.27
N ALA A 766 4.18 -13.59 -29.53
CA ALA A 766 3.81 -12.41 -28.75
C ALA A 766 3.51 -12.63 -27.24
N LYS A 767 3.49 -13.89 -26.77
CA LYS A 767 3.26 -14.28 -25.36
C LYS A 767 4.54 -14.58 -24.56
N GLY A 768 5.74 -14.53 -25.17
CA GLY A 768 7.01 -14.58 -24.45
C GLY A 768 7.38 -15.90 -23.76
N GLY A 769 7.16 -17.06 -24.41
CA GLY A 769 7.49 -18.40 -23.87
C GLY A 769 8.88 -18.92 -24.25
N TYR A 770 9.32 -20.02 -23.63
CA TYR A 770 10.56 -20.73 -24.00
C TYR A 770 10.24 -22.06 -24.69
N ILE A 771 11.05 -22.42 -25.67
CA ILE A 771 11.05 -23.75 -26.29
C ILE A 771 12.35 -24.47 -25.92
N VAL A 772 12.27 -25.78 -25.75
CA VAL A 772 13.42 -26.66 -25.52
C VAL A 772 13.48 -27.68 -26.64
N GLY A 773 14.69 -28.03 -27.10
CA GLY A 773 14.88 -29.04 -28.14
C GLY A 773 16.23 -29.74 -28.03
N ILE A 774 16.38 -30.88 -28.71
CA ILE A 774 17.62 -31.66 -28.69
C ILE A 774 18.68 -31.01 -29.59
N LYS A 775 19.87 -30.76 -29.05
CA LYS A 775 20.95 -30.08 -29.76
C LYS A 775 21.40 -30.87 -30.98
N GLY A 776 21.37 -30.24 -32.15
CA GLY A 776 21.85 -30.84 -33.39
C GLY A 776 20.92 -31.91 -33.98
N ALA A 777 19.82 -32.26 -33.32
CA ALA A 777 18.77 -33.06 -33.93
C ALA A 777 18.13 -32.22 -35.06
N ARG A 778 18.15 -32.76 -36.28
CA ARG A 778 17.38 -32.23 -37.40
C ARG A 778 16.26 -33.21 -37.65
N GLY A 779 15.03 -32.82 -37.32
CA GLY A 779 13.87 -33.66 -37.56
C GLY A 779 13.73 -34.02 -39.01
N THR A 780 13.34 -35.25 -39.21
CA THR A 780 12.80 -35.73 -40.48
C THR A 780 11.49 -35.01 -40.83
N ASP A 781 10.72 -34.55 -39.82
CA ASP A 781 9.32 -34.11 -40.02
C ASP A 781 9.02 -32.66 -39.58
N LYS A 782 10.03 -31.85 -39.23
CA LYS A 782 9.90 -30.43 -38.80
C LYS A 782 8.97 -30.15 -37.59
N GLN A 783 8.21 -31.14 -37.09
CA GLN A 783 7.21 -30.96 -36.04
C GLN A 783 7.53 -31.68 -34.72
N THR A 784 8.55 -32.52 -34.61
CA THR A 784 8.70 -33.47 -33.48
C THR A 784 9.93 -33.28 -32.58
N ASP A 785 10.82 -32.31 -32.82
CA ASP A 785 12.13 -32.24 -32.12
C ASP A 785 12.21 -31.24 -30.96
N TRP A 786 11.14 -30.51 -30.69
CA TRP A 786 11.10 -29.47 -29.67
C TRP A 786 9.79 -29.52 -28.88
N ALA A 787 9.84 -28.99 -27.65
CA ALA A 787 8.73 -28.93 -26.72
C ALA A 787 8.60 -27.50 -26.16
N ASN A 788 7.37 -27.06 -25.91
CA ASN A 788 7.10 -25.80 -25.22
C ASN A 788 7.31 -25.98 -23.72
N VAL A 789 7.99 -25.01 -23.10
CA VAL A 789 8.00 -24.87 -21.65
C VAL A 789 6.68 -24.25 -21.20
N ILE A 790 5.89 -25.03 -20.47
CA ILE A 790 4.57 -24.63 -19.97
C ILE A 790 4.71 -23.89 -18.64
N SER A 791 5.45 -24.48 -17.70
CA SER A 791 5.62 -23.94 -16.35
C SER A 791 6.85 -24.54 -15.67
N TRP A 792 7.26 -23.98 -14.53
CA TRP A 792 8.39 -24.49 -13.76
C TRP A 792 8.17 -24.33 -12.26
N GLY A 793 8.98 -25.04 -11.49
CA GLY A 793 9.08 -24.92 -10.03
C GLY A 793 10.44 -25.38 -9.54
N ARG A 794 10.98 -24.69 -8.53
CA ARG A 794 12.31 -24.95 -7.98
C ARG A 794 12.20 -25.77 -6.69
N THR A 795 13.09 -26.75 -6.51
CA THR A 795 13.13 -27.57 -5.28
C THR A 795 13.84 -26.86 -4.14
N THR A 796 13.52 -27.25 -2.90
CA THR A 796 14.20 -26.77 -1.68
C THR A 796 15.22 -27.78 -1.13
N THR A 797 15.41 -28.92 -1.81
CA THR A 797 16.32 -29.99 -1.41
C THR A 797 17.80 -29.59 -1.56
N THR A 798 18.66 -30.18 -0.73
CA THR A 798 20.12 -29.98 -0.78
C THR A 798 20.68 -30.33 -2.17
N GLY A 799 21.30 -29.35 -2.84
CA GLY A 799 21.83 -29.48 -4.21
C GLY A 799 21.15 -28.57 -5.24
N GLY A 800 19.94 -28.06 -4.94
CA GLY A 800 19.17 -27.22 -5.86
C GLY A 800 18.50 -28.02 -7.00
N GLY A 801 17.90 -27.30 -7.96
CA GLY A 801 17.19 -27.90 -9.10
C GLY A 801 15.71 -27.60 -9.13
N GLY A 802 14.93 -28.45 -9.78
CA GLY A 802 13.52 -28.19 -10.03
C GLY A 802 12.86 -29.09 -11.06
N VAL A 803 11.65 -28.71 -11.43
CA VAL A 803 10.86 -29.34 -12.48
C VAL A 803 10.49 -28.28 -13.49
N ILE A 804 10.64 -28.59 -14.77
CA ILE A 804 10.13 -27.79 -15.87
C ILE A 804 9.09 -28.63 -16.60
N ARG A 805 7.84 -28.19 -16.59
CA ARG A 805 6.74 -28.86 -17.28
C ARG A 805 6.82 -28.54 -18.76
N ILE A 806 6.80 -29.58 -19.58
CA ILE A 806 6.84 -29.50 -21.04
C ILE A 806 5.61 -30.19 -21.66
N ASP A 807 5.25 -29.78 -22.87
CA ASP A 807 4.08 -30.30 -23.58
C ASP A 807 4.32 -31.65 -24.29
N ARG A 808 5.58 -32.09 -24.41
CA ARG A 808 5.97 -33.29 -25.17
C ARG A 808 7.07 -34.11 -24.49
N LEU A 809 7.18 -35.39 -24.85
CA LEU A 809 8.23 -36.31 -24.39
C LEU A 809 9.43 -36.28 -25.36
N PHE A 810 10.64 -36.08 -24.84
CA PHE A 810 11.87 -36.22 -25.63
C PHE A 810 12.32 -37.67 -25.76
N MET A 811 12.19 -38.22 -26.96
CA MET A 811 12.81 -39.49 -27.30
C MET A 811 14.30 -39.27 -27.66
N PRO A 812 15.24 -40.06 -27.12
CA PRO A 812 16.64 -39.96 -27.50
C PRO A 812 16.82 -40.06 -29.02
N TYR A 813 17.46 -39.06 -29.63
CA TYR A 813 17.60 -38.99 -31.07
C TYR A 813 18.75 -39.88 -31.55
N TYR A 814 18.43 -40.82 -32.42
CA TYR A 814 19.40 -41.63 -33.15
C TYR A 814 19.27 -41.28 -34.65
N PRO A 815 20.27 -40.66 -35.27
CA PRO A 815 20.21 -40.35 -36.69
C PRO A 815 20.10 -41.64 -37.49
N SER A 816 19.40 -41.60 -38.63
CA SER A 816 19.43 -42.73 -39.54
C SER A 816 20.87 -42.96 -40.03
N TRP A 817 21.23 -44.22 -40.31
CA TRP A 817 22.56 -44.58 -40.80
C TRP A 817 22.97 -43.74 -42.03
N TRP A 818 22.00 -43.36 -42.87
CA TRP A 818 22.23 -42.51 -44.04
C TRP A 818 22.57 -41.06 -43.68
N THR A 819 21.96 -40.51 -42.62
CA THR A 819 22.23 -39.13 -42.17
C THR A 819 23.61 -39.02 -41.51
N GLU A 820 24.05 -40.07 -40.81
CA GLU A 820 25.34 -40.08 -40.11
C GLU A 820 26.51 -40.50 -41.03
N TYR A 821 26.30 -41.45 -41.94
CA TYR A 821 27.36 -42.05 -42.76
C TYR A 821 27.18 -41.84 -44.27
N GLY A 822 26.01 -41.43 -44.76
CA GLY A 822 25.69 -41.38 -46.19
C GLY A 822 26.55 -40.40 -46.99
N MET A 823 26.75 -39.17 -46.53
CA MET A 823 27.61 -38.21 -47.24
C MET A 823 29.11 -38.63 -47.24
N PRO A 824 29.69 -39.10 -46.13
CA PRO A 824 31.02 -39.71 -46.13
C PRO A 824 31.14 -40.94 -47.04
N VAL A 825 30.12 -41.81 -47.09
CA VAL A 825 30.09 -42.98 -47.98
C VAL A 825 29.98 -42.55 -49.44
N VAL A 826 29.15 -41.56 -49.79
CA VAL A 826 29.07 -41.04 -51.16
C VAL A 826 30.38 -40.41 -51.61
N VAL A 827 31.06 -39.64 -50.75
CA VAL A 827 32.38 -39.06 -51.08
C VAL A 827 33.47 -40.13 -51.13
N GLY A 828 33.43 -41.11 -50.23
CA GLY A 828 34.34 -42.26 -50.23
C GLY A 828 34.13 -43.15 -51.46
N VAL A 829 32.88 -43.41 -51.85
CA VAL A 829 32.49 -44.19 -53.02
C VAL A 829 32.78 -43.43 -54.31
N LEU A 830 32.51 -42.12 -54.40
CA LEU A 830 32.93 -41.30 -55.55
C LEU A 830 34.45 -41.15 -55.64
N GLY A 831 35.14 -41.07 -54.51
CA GLY A 831 36.60 -41.09 -54.45
C GLY A 831 37.18 -42.43 -54.90
N VAL A 832 36.59 -43.54 -54.45
CA VAL A 832 36.93 -44.90 -54.89
C VAL A 832 36.52 -45.13 -56.33
N PHE A 833 35.41 -44.61 -56.84
CA PHE A 833 35.03 -44.67 -58.27
C PHE A 833 35.89 -43.76 -59.15
N ALA A 834 36.41 -42.64 -58.63
CA ALA A 834 37.39 -41.82 -59.34
C ALA A 834 38.76 -42.51 -59.38
N ILE A 835 39.16 -43.18 -58.29
CA ILE A 835 40.37 -44.01 -58.21
C ILE A 835 40.21 -45.26 -59.10
N CYS A 836 39.13 -46.02 -58.98
CA CYS A 836 38.81 -47.19 -59.79
C CYS A 836 38.52 -46.82 -61.25
N GLY A 837 37.91 -45.67 -61.53
CA GLY A 837 37.73 -45.16 -62.91
C GLY A 837 39.06 -44.73 -63.55
N PHE A 838 39.97 -44.16 -62.76
CA PHE A 838 41.35 -43.91 -63.17
C PHE A 838 42.12 -45.23 -63.43
N PHE A 839 41.89 -46.27 -62.63
CA PHE A 839 42.46 -47.61 -62.87
C PHE A 839 41.78 -48.38 -64.01
N TYR A 840 40.48 -48.19 -64.26
CA TYR A 840 39.71 -48.90 -65.29
C TYR A 840 39.86 -48.28 -66.69
N CYS A 841 40.12 -46.97 -66.80
CA CYS A 841 40.48 -46.34 -68.08
C CYS A 841 41.96 -46.55 -68.49
N SER A 842 42.73 -47.35 -67.74
CA SER A 842 44.17 -47.59 -68.00
C SER A 842 44.48 -48.88 -68.81
N GLU A 843 43.47 -49.57 -69.34
CA GLU A 843 43.63 -50.77 -70.19
C GLU A 843 43.47 -50.50 -71.71
N ALA A 844 43.68 -49.26 -72.19
CA ALA A 844 43.66 -48.98 -73.63
C ALA A 844 45.07 -48.60 -74.15
N GLU A 845 45.51 -49.32 -75.19
CA GLU A 845 46.85 -49.28 -75.79
C GLU A 845 47.31 -47.91 -76.36
N PRO A 846 48.64 -47.68 -76.49
CA PRO A 846 49.21 -46.36 -76.77
C PRO A 846 49.42 -46.11 -78.27
N SER A 847 49.30 -44.84 -78.72
CA SER A 847 50.03 -44.39 -79.91
C SER A 847 50.21 -42.85 -80.02
N VAL A 848 51.40 -42.49 -80.52
CA VAL A 848 51.81 -41.25 -81.22
C VAL A 848 52.45 -40.08 -80.42
N THR A 849 53.78 -40.17 -80.45
CA THR A 849 54.93 -39.23 -80.43
C THR A 849 54.81 -37.70 -80.68
N THR A 850 55.61 -36.98 -79.87
CA THR A 850 56.60 -35.91 -80.23
C THR A 850 56.29 -34.41 -80.27
N ALA A 851 55.17 -33.92 -79.73
CA ALA A 851 55.06 -32.50 -79.27
C ALA A 851 54.57 -32.38 -77.81
N VAL A 852 54.39 -33.52 -77.15
CA VAL A 852 53.64 -33.70 -75.90
C VAL A 852 54.56 -33.76 -74.66
N SER A 853 55.90 -33.87 -74.81
CA SER A 853 56.83 -34.14 -73.71
C SER A 853 56.76 -33.13 -72.55
N ALA A 854 56.78 -31.82 -72.81
CA ALA A 854 56.74 -30.84 -71.73
C ALA A 854 55.38 -30.78 -71.01
N THR A 855 54.28 -30.92 -71.77
CA THR A 855 52.90 -30.88 -71.24
C THR A 855 52.56 -32.17 -70.49
N ALA A 856 52.95 -33.34 -71.00
CA ALA A 856 52.77 -34.62 -70.32
C ALA A 856 53.54 -34.67 -69.00
N ASP A 857 54.80 -34.25 -68.95
CA ASP A 857 55.56 -34.18 -67.70
C ASP A 857 54.90 -33.27 -66.66
N ASN A 858 54.33 -32.13 -67.11
CA ASN A 858 53.64 -31.19 -66.24
C ASN A 858 52.33 -31.80 -65.70
N VAL A 859 51.57 -32.51 -66.54
CA VAL A 859 50.36 -33.25 -66.12
C VAL A 859 50.73 -34.38 -65.15
N LYS A 860 51.81 -35.11 -65.43
CA LYS A 860 52.35 -36.15 -64.54
C LYS A 860 52.71 -35.58 -63.16
N ALA A 861 53.41 -34.45 -63.14
CA ALA A 861 53.78 -33.77 -61.90
C ALA A 861 52.55 -33.28 -61.09
N PHE A 862 51.52 -32.79 -61.78
CA PHE A 862 50.27 -32.34 -61.15
C PHE A 862 49.48 -33.50 -60.53
N VAL A 863 49.25 -34.58 -61.29
CA VAL A 863 48.51 -35.76 -60.84
C VAL A 863 49.25 -36.47 -59.71
N ALA A 864 50.56 -36.67 -59.86
CA ALA A 864 51.40 -37.26 -58.82
C ALA A 864 51.43 -36.41 -57.54
N GLY A 865 51.47 -35.07 -57.68
CA GLY A 865 51.35 -34.14 -56.57
C GLY A 865 50.01 -34.24 -55.84
N GLY A 866 48.91 -34.39 -56.59
CA GLY A 866 47.58 -34.61 -56.01
C GLY A 866 47.50 -35.91 -55.23
N PHE A 867 47.99 -37.02 -55.78
CA PHE A 867 48.04 -38.31 -55.07
C PHE A 867 48.93 -38.25 -53.83
N GLY A 868 50.07 -37.56 -53.92
CA GLY A 868 50.90 -37.22 -52.76
C GLY A 868 50.15 -36.45 -51.68
N GLY A 869 49.32 -35.48 -52.07
CA GLY A 869 48.45 -34.72 -51.17
C GLY A 869 47.42 -35.60 -50.45
N VAL A 870 46.79 -36.55 -51.15
CA VAL A 870 45.89 -37.54 -50.53
C VAL A 870 46.63 -38.40 -49.50
N CYS A 871 47.82 -38.91 -49.86
CA CYS A 871 48.65 -39.69 -48.94
C CYS A 871 49.06 -38.88 -47.70
N ALA A 872 49.37 -37.59 -47.89
CA ALA A 872 49.71 -36.66 -46.80
C ALA A 872 48.56 -36.53 -45.80
N VAL A 873 47.31 -36.44 -46.30
CA VAL A 873 46.13 -36.31 -45.46
C VAL A 873 45.79 -37.62 -44.76
N LEU A 874 45.87 -38.76 -45.46
CA LEU A 874 45.62 -40.08 -44.85
C LEU A 874 46.57 -40.35 -43.69
N VAL A 875 47.86 -40.05 -43.84
CA VAL A 875 48.84 -40.29 -42.76
C VAL A 875 48.84 -39.16 -41.73
N GLY A 876 48.58 -37.91 -42.14
CA GLY A 876 48.63 -36.74 -41.26
C GLY A 876 47.37 -36.49 -40.43
N HIS A 877 46.19 -36.90 -40.89
CA HIS A 877 44.91 -36.59 -40.25
C HIS A 877 44.77 -37.14 -38.82
N PRO A 878 45.24 -38.36 -38.49
CA PRO A 878 45.24 -38.83 -37.11
C PRO A 878 45.95 -37.90 -36.12
N PHE A 879 47.07 -37.31 -36.54
CA PHE A 879 47.83 -36.35 -35.74
C PHE A 879 47.07 -35.03 -35.59
N ASP A 880 46.41 -34.56 -36.65
CA ASP A 880 45.59 -33.34 -36.63
C ASP A 880 44.35 -33.47 -35.75
N LEU A 881 43.66 -34.62 -35.83
CA LEU A 881 42.51 -34.91 -34.98
C LEU A 881 42.92 -34.99 -33.50
N THR A 882 44.05 -35.64 -33.22
CA THR A 882 44.59 -35.74 -31.86
C THR A 882 44.94 -34.37 -31.29
N LYS A 883 45.63 -33.54 -32.08
CA LYS A 883 45.98 -32.16 -31.70
C LYS A 883 44.73 -31.32 -31.42
N THR A 884 43.74 -31.36 -32.31
CA THR A 884 42.51 -30.56 -32.15
C THR A 884 41.73 -30.99 -30.92
N ARG A 885 41.54 -32.30 -30.68
CA ARG A 885 40.87 -32.81 -29.48
C ARG A 885 41.59 -32.40 -28.19
N LEU A 886 42.92 -32.46 -28.18
CA LEU A 886 43.71 -32.04 -27.03
C LEU A 886 43.62 -30.53 -26.77
N GLN A 887 43.39 -29.72 -27.82
CA GLN A 887 43.24 -28.27 -27.71
C GLN A 887 41.81 -27.82 -27.37
N THR A 888 40.78 -28.62 -27.68
CA THR A 888 39.37 -28.23 -27.51
C THR A 888 38.66 -28.92 -26.35
N ALA A 889 39.25 -29.95 -25.74
CA ALA A 889 38.61 -30.67 -24.64
C ALA A 889 38.73 -29.90 -23.31
N PRO A 890 37.74 -30.04 -22.41
CA PRO A 890 37.81 -29.49 -21.06
C PRO A 890 39.06 -29.98 -20.30
N SER A 891 39.56 -29.14 -19.40
CA SER A 891 40.74 -29.48 -18.58
C SER A 891 40.45 -30.74 -17.75
N GLY A 892 41.30 -31.76 -17.87
CA GLY A 892 41.16 -33.06 -17.19
C GLY A 892 40.57 -34.20 -18.03
N THR A 893 40.05 -33.93 -19.24
CA THR A 893 39.46 -34.98 -20.11
C THR A 893 40.50 -35.95 -20.69
N TYR A 894 41.70 -35.44 -21.02
CA TYR A 894 42.79 -36.21 -21.59
C TYR A 894 44.09 -35.92 -20.84
N THR A 895 44.84 -36.96 -20.51
CA THR A 895 46.16 -36.84 -19.84
C THR A 895 47.30 -36.55 -20.84
N GLY A 896 47.05 -36.76 -22.13
CA GLY A 896 48.01 -36.48 -23.22
C GLY A 896 47.52 -36.98 -24.58
N ALA A 897 48.35 -36.79 -25.62
CA ALA A 897 48.00 -37.16 -26.99
C ALA A 897 47.75 -38.68 -27.16
N ILE A 898 48.49 -39.52 -26.44
CA ILE A 898 48.31 -40.98 -26.47
C ILE A 898 46.97 -41.37 -25.85
N ASP A 899 46.56 -40.69 -24.78
CA ASP A 899 45.27 -40.92 -24.11
C ASP A 899 44.09 -40.53 -25.01
N VAL A 900 44.24 -39.46 -25.80
CA VAL A 900 43.26 -39.08 -26.85
C VAL A 900 43.08 -40.20 -27.86
N VAL A 901 44.17 -40.71 -28.44
CA VAL A 901 44.11 -41.78 -29.46
C VAL A 901 43.54 -43.05 -28.86
N LYS A 902 43.97 -43.46 -27.65
CA LYS A 902 43.47 -44.65 -26.96
C LYS A 902 41.96 -44.57 -26.72
N LYS A 903 41.46 -43.43 -26.21
CA LYS A 903 40.03 -43.23 -25.97
C LYS A 903 39.21 -43.20 -27.26
N ILE A 904 39.73 -42.63 -28.35
CA ILE A 904 39.06 -42.66 -29.66
C ILE A 904 38.99 -44.10 -30.18
N LEU A 905 40.07 -44.87 -30.10
CA LEU A 905 40.08 -46.27 -30.56
C LEU A 905 39.12 -47.16 -29.75
N VAL A 906 39.01 -46.93 -28.45
CA VAL A 906 38.07 -47.67 -27.57
C VAL A 906 36.62 -47.30 -27.85
N ARG A 907 36.33 -46.02 -28.11
CA ARG A 907 34.95 -45.54 -28.28
C ARG A 907 34.42 -45.69 -29.70
N ASP A 908 35.22 -45.33 -30.69
CA ASP A 908 34.80 -45.12 -32.08
C ASP A 908 35.56 -46.06 -33.06
N GLY A 909 36.42 -46.96 -32.55
CA GLY A 909 37.23 -47.87 -33.35
C GLY A 909 38.30 -47.17 -34.20
N VAL A 910 38.92 -47.93 -35.11
CA VAL A 910 40.00 -47.43 -36.00
C VAL A 910 39.51 -46.33 -36.95
N LEU A 911 38.24 -46.39 -37.36
CA LEU A 911 37.63 -45.38 -38.23
C LEU A 911 37.36 -44.05 -37.50
N GLY A 912 37.23 -44.06 -36.18
CA GLY A 912 37.05 -42.85 -35.36
C GLY A 912 38.20 -41.85 -35.49
N VAL A 913 39.42 -42.34 -35.75
CA VAL A 913 40.61 -41.50 -35.91
C VAL A 913 40.61 -40.73 -37.24
N TYR A 914 39.73 -41.10 -38.18
CA TYR A 914 39.53 -40.45 -39.48
C TYR A 914 38.30 -39.55 -39.54
N ARG A 915 37.62 -39.32 -38.42
CA ARG A 915 36.46 -38.45 -38.36
C ARG A 915 36.85 -37.03 -38.76
N GLY A 916 36.12 -36.45 -39.73
CA GLY A 916 36.39 -35.10 -40.24
C GLY A 916 37.53 -35.00 -41.26
N ILE A 917 37.92 -36.08 -41.93
CA ILE A 917 39.00 -36.09 -42.95
C ILE A 917 38.65 -35.34 -44.26
N VAL A 918 37.36 -35.16 -44.55
CA VAL A 918 36.89 -34.61 -45.83
C VAL A 918 37.36 -33.15 -46.07
N PRO A 919 37.23 -32.20 -45.13
CA PRO A 919 37.71 -30.84 -45.37
C PRO A 919 39.24 -30.75 -45.59
N PRO A 920 40.09 -31.45 -44.82
CA PRO A 920 41.52 -31.58 -45.15
C PRO A 920 41.81 -32.16 -46.53
N LEU A 921 41.08 -33.20 -46.98
CA LEU A 921 41.26 -33.78 -48.32
C LEU A 921 40.96 -32.78 -49.44
N LEU A 922 39.88 -32.00 -49.31
CA LEU A 922 39.50 -31.00 -50.30
C LEU A 922 40.44 -29.78 -50.33
N GLY A 923 41.11 -29.47 -49.21
CA GLY A 923 42.03 -28.34 -49.11
C GLY A 923 43.47 -28.68 -49.49
N VAL A 924 44.01 -29.77 -48.95
CA VAL A 924 45.45 -30.11 -49.06
C VAL A 924 45.78 -30.73 -50.42
N THR A 925 44.90 -31.54 -50.98
CA THR A 925 45.13 -32.24 -52.27
C THR A 925 45.43 -31.28 -53.43
N PRO A 926 44.64 -30.20 -53.67
CA PRO A 926 44.92 -29.26 -54.75
C PRO A 926 46.20 -28.44 -54.52
N ILE A 927 46.52 -28.13 -53.25
CA ILE A 927 47.74 -27.37 -52.90
C ILE A 927 48.98 -28.16 -53.31
N PHE A 928 49.04 -29.45 -52.96
CA PHE A 928 50.18 -30.30 -53.32
C PHE A 928 50.25 -30.60 -54.82
N ALA A 929 49.12 -30.77 -55.51
CA ALA A 929 49.08 -30.91 -56.97
C ALA A 929 49.72 -29.72 -57.69
N VAL A 930 49.31 -28.50 -57.32
CA VAL A 930 49.87 -27.27 -57.89
C VAL A 930 51.33 -27.08 -57.48
N SER A 931 51.70 -27.39 -56.24
CA SER A 931 53.07 -27.23 -55.75
C SER A 931 54.08 -28.12 -56.49
N PHE A 932 53.77 -29.40 -56.70
CA PHE A 932 54.67 -30.32 -57.40
C PHE A 932 54.75 -30.03 -58.91
N TRP A 933 53.63 -29.65 -59.54
CA TRP A 933 53.63 -29.15 -60.92
C TRP A 933 54.50 -27.90 -61.07
N ALA A 934 54.29 -26.91 -60.21
CA ALA A 934 55.00 -25.64 -60.27
C ALA A 934 56.50 -25.82 -59.98
N TYR A 935 56.86 -26.79 -59.14
CA TYR A 935 58.26 -27.14 -58.89
C TYR A 935 58.94 -27.71 -60.14
N ASP A 936 58.32 -28.66 -60.83
CA ASP A 936 58.88 -29.22 -62.06
C ASP A 936 58.92 -28.17 -63.20
N ALA A 937 57.90 -27.34 -63.32
CA ALA A 937 57.89 -26.21 -64.25
C ALA A 937 59.00 -25.19 -63.93
N SER A 938 59.23 -24.89 -62.65
CA SER A 938 60.28 -23.96 -62.20
C SER A 938 61.69 -24.51 -62.45
N LYS A 939 61.91 -25.82 -62.27
CA LYS A 939 63.18 -26.48 -62.64
C LYS A 939 63.46 -26.34 -64.13
N LYS A 940 62.46 -26.57 -64.98
CA LYS A 940 62.59 -26.41 -66.45
C LYS A 940 62.89 -24.96 -66.83
N LEU A 941 62.21 -24.00 -66.21
CA LEU A 941 62.46 -22.57 -66.41
C LEU A 941 63.90 -22.17 -66.01
N ILE A 942 64.37 -22.61 -64.84
CA ILE A 942 65.72 -22.29 -64.36
C ILE A 942 66.80 -22.97 -65.21
N SER A 943 66.57 -24.22 -65.64
CA SER A 943 67.49 -24.93 -66.55
C SER A 943 67.59 -24.22 -67.90
N ALA A 944 66.47 -23.76 -68.46
CA ALA A 944 66.45 -22.96 -69.69
C ALA A 944 67.17 -21.62 -69.54
N LEU A 945 67.02 -20.94 -68.40
CA LEU A 945 67.68 -19.65 -68.12
C LEU A 945 69.18 -19.79 -67.84
N THR A 946 69.62 -20.88 -67.22
CA THR A 946 71.02 -21.09 -66.82
C THR A 946 71.83 -21.90 -67.84
N LYS A 947 71.17 -22.49 -68.86
CA LYS A 947 71.79 -23.39 -69.85
C LYS A 947 72.64 -24.51 -69.22
N SER A 948 72.14 -25.11 -68.14
CA SER A 948 72.78 -26.23 -67.44
C SER A 948 71.85 -27.44 -67.41
N ASP A 949 72.37 -28.61 -67.80
CA ASP A 949 71.66 -29.90 -67.77
C ASP A 949 71.53 -30.45 -66.35
N THR A 950 72.36 -29.97 -65.40
CA THR A 950 72.28 -30.35 -63.98
C THR A 950 72.08 -29.11 -63.11
N LEU A 951 71.06 -29.13 -62.27
CA LEU A 951 70.72 -28.03 -61.37
C LEU A 951 71.46 -28.19 -60.04
N SER A 952 72.11 -27.11 -59.58
CA SER A 952 72.70 -27.05 -58.25
C SER A 952 71.63 -27.02 -57.16
N THR A 953 71.98 -27.37 -55.92
CA THR A 953 71.06 -27.30 -54.76
C THR A 953 70.45 -25.91 -54.57
N THR A 954 71.21 -24.85 -54.87
CA THR A 954 70.70 -23.46 -54.79
C THR A 954 69.65 -23.16 -55.86
N GLN A 955 69.83 -23.69 -57.08
CA GLN A 955 68.85 -23.59 -58.16
C GLN A 955 67.60 -24.44 -57.89
N LEU A 956 67.75 -25.60 -57.25
CA LEU A 956 66.62 -26.42 -56.81
C LEU A 956 65.84 -25.76 -55.66
N ALA A 957 66.55 -25.13 -54.71
CA ALA A 957 65.92 -24.31 -53.68
C ALA A 957 65.16 -23.12 -54.28
N ALA A 958 65.74 -22.46 -55.30
CA ALA A 958 65.06 -21.39 -56.04
C ALA A 958 63.82 -21.92 -56.79
N ALA A 959 63.89 -23.10 -57.40
CA ALA A 959 62.72 -23.75 -58.00
C ALA A 959 61.63 -24.05 -56.97
N GLY A 960 62.01 -24.48 -55.76
CA GLY A 960 61.10 -24.68 -54.64
C GLY A 960 60.45 -23.37 -54.19
N PHE A 961 61.19 -22.28 -54.12
CA PHE A 961 60.63 -20.97 -53.81
C PHE A 961 59.62 -20.51 -54.89
N LEU A 962 59.98 -20.64 -56.17
CA LEU A 962 59.10 -20.27 -57.29
C LEU A 962 57.81 -21.11 -57.32
N SER A 963 57.88 -22.39 -56.93
CA SER A 963 56.69 -23.24 -56.83
C SER A 963 55.66 -22.77 -55.79
N ALA A 964 56.10 -22.00 -54.79
CA ALA A 964 55.23 -21.48 -53.76
C ALA A 964 54.28 -20.38 -54.27
N VAL A 965 54.62 -19.70 -55.38
CA VAL A 965 53.83 -18.59 -55.92
C VAL A 965 52.45 -19.04 -56.41
N PRO A 966 52.34 -20.01 -57.35
CA PRO A 966 51.04 -20.51 -57.79
C PRO A 966 50.32 -21.34 -56.71
N SER A 967 51.03 -22.04 -55.83
CA SER A 967 50.37 -22.76 -54.72
C SER A 967 49.77 -21.79 -53.70
N THR A 968 50.41 -20.65 -53.43
CA THR A 968 49.86 -19.58 -52.58
C THR A 968 48.55 -19.03 -53.11
N ALA A 969 48.33 -18.99 -54.43
CA ALA A 969 47.07 -18.56 -55.02
C ALA A 969 45.88 -19.48 -54.65
N VAL A 970 46.16 -20.75 -54.35
CA VAL A 970 45.18 -21.72 -53.87
C VAL A 970 45.10 -21.71 -52.33
N THR A 971 46.25 -21.65 -51.66
CA THR A 971 46.35 -21.71 -50.19
C THR A 971 45.76 -20.48 -49.50
N ALA A 972 46.03 -19.28 -50.01
CA ALA A 972 45.68 -18.04 -49.32
C ALA A 972 44.15 -17.84 -49.12
N PRO A 973 43.28 -18.06 -50.13
CA PRO A 973 41.83 -17.99 -49.94
C PRO A 973 41.29 -19.05 -48.97
N VAL A 974 41.80 -20.29 -49.07
CA VAL A 974 41.33 -21.43 -48.27
C VAL A 974 41.68 -21.25 -46.79
N GLU A 975 42.92 -20.85 -46.49
CA GLU A 975 43.33 -20.58 -45.11
C GLU A 975 42.59 -19.39 -44.51
N ARG A 976 42.36 -18.33 -45.28
CA ARG A 976 41.64 -17.16 -44.77
C ARG A 976 40.18 -17.48 -44.44
N ALA A 977 39.49 -18.22 -45.30
CA ALA A 977 38.13 -18.66 -45.04
C ALA A 977 38.04 -19.56 -43.79
N LYS A 978 39.06 -20.38 -43.53
CA LYS A 978 39.17 -21.19 -42.32
C LYS A 978 39.34 -20.33 -41.06
N VAL A 979 40.22 -19.33 -41.09
CA VAL A 979 40.49 -18.44 -39.94
C VAL A 979 39.25 -17.61 -39.58
N GLN A 980 38.57 -17.03 -40.57
CA GLN A 980 37.40 -16.19 -40.32
C GLN A 980 36.16 -17.02 -39.90
N GLY A 981 36.12 -18.31 -40.24
CA GLY A 981 35.13 -19.26 -39.73
C GLY A 981 35.43 -19.86 -38.35
N GLN A 982 36.60 -19.58 -37.75
CA GLN A 982 37.05 -20.13 -36.46
C GLN A 982 37.26 -19.05 -35.37
N GLY A 983 36.89 -17.79 -35.62
CA GLY A 983 36.96 -16.71 -34.63
C GLY A 983 35.95 -16.87 -33.49
N LEU A 984 36.32 -16.40 -32.28
CA LEU A 984 35.63 -16.52 -30.98
C LEU A 984 34.27 -15.78 -30.86
N SER A 985 33.53 -15.58 -31.95
CA SER A 985 32.21 -14.95 -31.93
C SER A 985 31.28 -15.78 -32.81
N GLU A 986 30.16 -16.19 -32.23
CA GLU A 986 28.92 -16.74 -32.83
C GLU A 986 29.01 -17.19 -34.30
N GLN A 987 28.71 -18.47 -34.57
CA GLN A 987 28.67 -19.03 -35.92
C GLN A 987 27.70 -18.28 -36.86
N LYS A 988 28.16 -17.17 -37.46
CA LYS A 988 27.38 -16.35 -38.39
C LYS A 988 27.27 -16.95 -39.80
N TYR A 989 28.08 -17.95 -40.16
CA TYR A 989 28.20 -18.39 -41.57
C TYR A 989 28.13 -19.90 -41.77
N LYS A 990 27.30 -20.33 -42.73
CA LYS A 990 27.14 -21.72 -43.16
C LYS A 990 28.28 -22.12 -44.12
N GLY A 991 29.40 -22.56 -43.55
CA GLY A 991 30.50 -23.21 -44.29
C GLY A 991 31.48 -22.27 -45.01
N VAL A 992 32.59 -22.84 -45.49
CA VAL A 992 33.75 -22.13 -46.07
C VAL A 992 33.37 -21.31 -47.31
N THR A 993 32.44 -21.80 -48.14
CA THR A 993 31.96 -21.11 -49.34
C THR A 993 31.09 -19.90 -49.01
N GLY A 994 30.30 -19.97 -47.93
CA GLY A 994 29.52 -18.84 -47.42
C GLY A 994 30.42 -17.72 -46.91
N VAL A 995 31.49 -18.07 -46.19
CA VAL A 995 32.50 -17.12 -45.72
C VAL A 995 33.25 -16.47 -46.91
N LEU A 996 33.64 -17.26 -47.92
CA LEU A 996 34.29 -16.73 -49.13
C LEU A 996 33.38 -15.78 -49.92
N ARG A 997 32.09 -16.12 -50.07
CA ARG A 997 31.10 -15.24 -50.72
C ARG A 997 30.94 -13.92 -49.95
N HIS A 998 30.87 -13.98 -48.62
CA HIS A 998 30.77 -12.81 -47.77
C HIS A 998 32.02 -11.91 -47.87
N MET A 999 33.22 -12.50 -47.81
CA MET A 999 34.48 -11.74 -47.95
C MET A 999 34.59 -11.05 -49.31
N TYR A 1000 34.12 -11.71 -50.37
CA TYR A 1000 34.03 -11.10 -51.69
C TYR A 1000 33.02 -9.95 -51.74
N GLN A 1001 31.87 -10.08 -51.05
CA GLN A 1001 30.87 -9.02 -50.95
C GLN A 1001 31.35 -7.83 -50.10
N GLU A 1002 32.16 -8.06 -49.05
CA GLU A 1002 32.70 -7.00 -48.18
C GLU A 1002 33.78 -6.14 -48.84
N GLY A 1003 34.58 -6.69 -49.77
CA GLY A 1003 35.70 -5.94 -50.34
C GLY A 1003 36.36 -6.54 -51.58
N GLY A 1004 35.62 -7.34 -52.35
CA GLY A 1004 36.04 -7.92 -53.63
C GLY A 1004 37.25 -8.86 -53.54
N LEU A 1005 37.95 -9.05 -54.67
CA LEU A 1005 39.14 -9.90 -54.79
C LEU A 1005 40.26 -9.52 -53.81
N ARG A 1006 40.45 -8.22 -53.55
CA ARG A 1006 41.44 -7.72 -52.58
C ARG A 1006 41.10 -8.20 -51.16
N SER A 1007 39.81 -8.32 -50.84
CA SER A 1007 39.33 -8.92 -49.59
C SER A 1007 39.21 -10.43 -49.64
N VAL A 1008 39.57 -11.14 -50.71
CA VAL A 1008 39.79 -12.61 -50.64
C VAL A 1008 41.28 -12.90 -50.43
N PHE A 1009 42.16 -12.17 -51.12
CA PHE A 1009 43.62 -12.37 -51.10
C PHE A 1009 44.39 -11.49 -50.09
N ARG A 1010 43.72 -10.82 -49.14
CA ARG A 1010 44.41 -10.11 -48.07
C ARG A 1010 45.19 -11.10 -47.20
N GLY A 1011 46.49 -10.83 -47.02
CA GLY A 1011 47.40 -11.71 -46.29
C GLY A 1011 48.23 -12.65 -47.17
N SER A 1012 48.03 -12.67 -48.51
CA SER A 1012 48.82 -13.52 -49.41
C SER A 1012 50.33 -13.26 -49.33
N GLY A 1013 50.76 -12.02 -49.05
CA GLY A 1013 52.18 -11.71 -48.83
C GLY A 1013 52.75 -12.39 -47.58
N ALA A 1014 51.95 -12.53 -46.52
CA ALA A 1014 52.33 -13.26 -45.31
C ALA A 1014 52.40 -14.78 -45.57
N THR A 1015 51.44 -15.30 -46.33
CA THR A 1015 51.42 -16.71 -46.76
C THR A 1015 52.63 -17.03 -47.63
N LEU A 1016 52.97 -16.17 -48.61
CA LEU A 1016 54.15 -16.36 -49.45
C LEU A 1016 55.47 -16.24 -48.67
N ALA A 1017 55.54 -15.35 -47.67
CA ALA A 1017 56.71 -15.23 -46.79
C ALA A 1017 56.95 -16.48 -45.92
N ARG A 1018 55.90 -17.28 -45.64
CA ARG A 1018 55.99 -18.60 -44.99
C ARG A 1018 56.29 -19.71 -46.01
N ASP A 1019 55.47 -19.79 -47.05
CA ASP A 1019 55.42 -20.91 -47.99
C ASP A 1019 56.60 -20.88 -48.98
N GLY A 1020 57.12 -19.71 -49.34
CA GLY A 1020 58.28 -19.56 -50.23
C GLY A 1020 59.56 -20.15 -49.63
N PRO A 1021 60.07 -19.61 -48.50
CA PRO A 1021 61.25 -20.16 -47.84
C PRO A 1021 61.04 -21.61 -47.37
N GLY A 1022 59.84 -21.94 -46.90
CA GLY A 1022 59.47 -23.31 -46.52
C GLY A 1022 59.57 -24.29 -47.69
N SER A 1023 59.02 -23.96 -48.86
CA SER A 1023 59.07 -24.80 -50.07
C SER A 1023 60.49 -24.91 -50.63
N ALA A 1024 61.27 -23.84 -50.56
CA ALA A 1024 62.69 -23.87 -50.93
C ALA A 1024 63.47 -24.89 -50.10
N ALA A 1025 63.27 -24.89 -48.78
CA ALA A 1025 63.89 -25.87 -47.89
C ALA A 1025 63.30 -27.28 -48.05
N TYR A 1026 62.00 -27.41 -48.30
CA TYR A 1026 61.34 -28.69 -48.54
C TYR A 1026 62.00 -29.44 -49.70
N PHE A 1027 62.04 -28.80 -50.88
CA PHE A 1027 62.59 -29.42 -52.07
C PHE A 1027 64.12 -29.52 -52.04
N ALA A 1028 64.84 -28.53 -51.48
CA ALA A 1028 66.29 -28.63 -51.34
C ALA A 1028 66.71 -29.76 -50.39
N ALA A 1029 66.05 -29.90 -49.24
CA ALA A 1029 66.34 -30.97 -48.29
C ALA A 1029 65.97 -32.34 -48.86
N TYR A 1030 64.88 -32.44 -49.62
CA TYR A 1030 64.53 -33.66 -50.36
C TYR A 1030 65.66 -34.06 -51.31
N GLU A 1031 66.12 -33.15 -52.18
CA GLU A 1031 67.13 -33.45 -53.20
C GLU A 1031 68.52 -33.71 -52.59
N VAL A 1032 68.92 -32.97 -51.54
CA VAL A 1032 70.18 -33.21 -50.82
C VAL A 1032 70.17 -34.57 -50.14
N THR A 1033 69.08 -34.91 -49.45
CA THR A 1033 68.96 -36.20 -48.76
C THR A 1033 68.89 -37.33 -49.78
N LYS A 1034 68.16 -37.15 -50.87
CA LYS A 1034 68.09 -38.08 -52.00
C LYS A 1034 69.48 -38.32 -52.59
N LYS A 1035 70.26 -37.26 -52.83
CA LYS A 1035 71.64 -37.35 -53.35
C LYS A 1035 72.59 -38.03 -52.36
N ALA A 1036 72.48 -37.74 -51.06
CA ALA A 1036 73.29 -38.34 -50.01
C ALA A 1036 73.00 -39.85 -49.82
N LEU A 1037 71.75 -40.27 -50.05
CA LEU A 1037 71.33 -41.68 -49.97
C LEU A 1037 71.54 -42.44 -51.29
N THR A 1038 72.01 -41.79 -52.36
CA THR A 1038 72.31 -42.45 -53.64
C THR A 1038 73.70 -43.09 -53.57
N PRO A 1039 73.83 -44.42 -53.72
CA PRO A 1039 75.13 -45.10 -53.73
C PRO A 1039 76.04 -44.59 -54.86
N ALA A 1040 77.36 -44.56 -54.63
CA ALA A 1040 78.33 -44.08 -55.62
C ALA A 1040 78.27 -44.94 -56.91
N GLY A 1041 77.95 -44.31 -58.05
CA GLY A 1041 77.82 -44.97 -59.35
C GLY A 1041 76.39 -45.29 -59.79
N SER A 1042 75.38 -45.07 -58.94
CA SER A 1042 73.96 -45.29 -59.26
C SER A 1042 73.25 -43.99 -59.68
N SER A 1043 72.21 -44.09 -60.52
CA SER A 1043 71.39 -42.94 -60.89
C SER A 1043 70.36 -42.61 -59.79
N PRO A 1044 69.97 -41.33 -59.59
CA PRO A 1044 68.92 -40.96 -58.62
C PRO A 1044 67.53 -41.56 -58.91
N SER A 1045 67.34 -42.19 -60.07
CA SER A 1045 66.15 -42.94 -60.47
C SER A 1045 66.09 -44.37 -59.89
N ASP A 1046 67.22 -44.93 -59.45
CA ASP A 1046 67.34 -46.33 -58.99
C ASP A 1046 67.21 -46.49 -57.46
N LEU A 1047 66.81 -45.42 -56.76
CA LEU A 1047 66.69 -45.44 -55.30
C LEU A 1047 65.56 -46.36 -54.81
N ASN A 1048 65.85 -47.13 -53.76
CA ASN A 1048 64.84 -47.92 -53.05
C ASN A 1048 63.81 -46.98 -52.37
N LEU A 1049 62.56 -47.41 -52.35
CA LEU A 1049 61.40 -46.70 -51.80
C LEU A 1049 61.62 -46.23 -50.35
N GLY A 1050 62.36 -46.99 -49.54
CA GLY A 1050 62.73 -46.60 -48.18
C GLY A 1050 63.59 -45.33 -48.10
N SER A 1051 64.48 -45.11 -49.08
CA SER A 1051 65.31 -43.90 -49.15
C SER A 1051 64.47 -42.67 -49.52
N ILE A 1052 63.43 -42.86 -50.34
CA ILE A 1052 62.48 -41.82 -50.75
C ILE A 1052 61.57 -41.41 -49.58
N ILE A 1053 61.10 -42.38 -48.80
CA ILE A 1053 60.36 -42.14 -47.55
C ILE A 1053 61.21 -41.33 -46.56
N CYS A 1054 62.48 -41.71 -46.36
CA CYS A 1054 63.39 -40.98 -45.47
C CYS A 1054 63.68 -39.57 -45.98
N ALA A 1055 64.00 -39.41 -47.27
CA ALA A 1055 64.22 -38.10 -47.88
C ALA A 1055 62.98 -37.20 -47.79
N GLY A 1056 61.78 -37.76 -47.99
CA GLY A 1056 60.51 -37.04 -47.85
C GLY A 1056 60.20 -36.64 -46.41
N GLY A 1057 60.50 -37.50 -45.43
CA GLY A 1057 60.37 -37.17 -44.01
C GLY A 1057 61.32 -36.04 -43.58
N VAL A 1058 62.58 -36.10 -44.00
CA VAL A 1058 63.59 -35.05 -43.73
C VAL A 1058 63.20 -33.72 -44.39
N ALA A 1059 62.69 -33.77 -45.63
CA ALA A 1059 62.15 -32.61 -46.32
C ALA A 1059 61.02 -31.92 -45.53
N GLY A 1060 60.08 -32.71 -45.00
CA GLY A 1060 59.01 -32.22 -44.14
C GLY A 1060 59.53 -31.53 -42.87
N VAL A 1061 60.50 -32.13 -42.19
CA VAL A 1061 61.12 -31.54 -41.00
C VAL A 1061 61.83 -30.23 -41.33
N ALA A 1062 62.57 -30.16 -42.44
CA ALA A 1062 63.28 -28.96 -42.88
C ALA A 1062 62.30 -27.81 -43.20
N MET A 1063 61.20 -28.09 -43.93
CA MET A 1063 60.16 -27.11 -44.24
C MET A 1063 59.55 -26.51 -42.98
N TRP A 1064 59.07 -27.37 -42.07
CA TRP A 1064 58.42 -26.91 -40.85
C TRP A 1064 59.38 -26.22 -39.89
N SER A 1065 60.67 -26.60 -39.89
CA SER A 1065 61.69 -25.89 -39.11
C SER A 1065 61.83 -24.42 -39.54
N LEU A 1066 61.73 -24.11 -40.84
CA LEU A 1066 61.72 -22.71 -41.29
C LEU A 1066 60.35 -22.03 -41.20
N ALA A 1067 59.26 -22.79 -41.31
CA ALA A 1067 57.91 -22.23 -41.38
C ALA A 1067 57.31 -21.86 -40.00
N ILE A 1068 57.79 -22.42 -38.89
CA ILE A 1068 57.20 -22.21 -37.55
C ILE A 1068 57.27 -20.73 -37.09
N PRO A 1069 58.42 -20.03 -37.14
CA PRO A 1069 58.48 -18.62 -36.75
C PRO A 1069 57.49 -17.70 -37.50
N PRO A 1070 57.40 -17.71 -38.85
CA PRO A 1070 56.39 -16.92 -39.55
C PRO A 1070 54.95 -17.40 -39.28
N ASP A 1071 54.72 -18.68 -39.01
CA ASP A 1071 53.39 -19.22 -38.69
C ASP A 1071 52.86 -18.73 -37.32
N VAL A 1072 53.74 -18.62 -36.31
CA VAL A 1072 53.42 -18.03 -35.01
C VAL A 1072 53.07 -16.54 -35.15
N LEU A 1073 53.86 -15.79 -35.92
CA LEU A 1073 53.61 -14.35 -36.15
C LEU A 1073 52.29 -14.12 -36.90
N LYS A 1074 52.01 -14.93 -37.92
CA LYS A 1074 50.74 -14.91 -38.65
C LYS A 1074 49.56 -15.19 -37.73
N SER A 1075 49.65 -16.24 -36.91
CA SER A 1075 48.59 -16.63 -35.99
C SER A 1075 48.27 -15.52 -34.98
N ARG A 1076 49.30 -14.84 -34.44
CA ARG A 1076 49.11 -13.70 -33.53
C ARG A 1076 48.47 -12.49 -34.19
N ILE A 1077 48.84 -12.18 -35.43
CA ILE A 1077 48.22 -11.08 -36.19
C ILE A 1077 46.77 -11.39 -36.52
N GLN A 1078 46.46 -12.64 -36.89
CA GLN A 1078 45.11 -13.06 -37.22
C GLN A 1078 44.17 -13.14 -36.01
N ALA A 1079 44.71 -13.38 -34.81
CA ALA A 1079 43.94 -13.46 -33.57
C ALA A 1079 43.77 -12.10 -32.87
N ALA A 1080 44.53 -11.07 -33.23
CA ALA A 1080 44.52 -9.78 -32.53
C ALA A 1080 43.38 -8.86 -33.01
N PRO A 1081 42.81 -8.03 -32.12
CA PRO A 1081 41.86 -6.99 -32.49
C PRO A 1081 42.42 -6.04 -33.56
N LYS A 1082 41.51 -5.40 -34.32
CA LYS A 1082 41.86 -4.39 -35.33
C LYS A 1082 42.77 -3.32 -34.69
N ASP A 1083 43.85 -2.95 -35.40
CA ASP A 1083 44.85 -1.94 -35.02
C ASP A 1083 45.91 -2.33 -33.95
N THR A 1084 45.98 -3.60 -33.53
CA THR A 1084 47.01 -4.05 -32.56
C THR A 1084 48.44 -4.11 -33.15
N TYR A 1085 48.56 -4.51 -34.42
CA TYR A 1085 49.85 -4.64 -35.13
C TYR A 1085 49.79 -3.93 -36.48
N SER A 1086 50.82 -3.14 -36.79
CA SER A 1086 50.95 -2.47 -38.09
C SER A 1086 51.46 -3.40 -39.21
N GLY A 1087 52.01 -4.57 -38.87
CA GLY A 1087 52.50 -5.57 -39.82
C GLY A 1087 53.26 -6.71 -39.16
N ILE A 1088 53.82 -7.63 -39.97
CA ILE A 1088 54.57 -8.81 -39.50
C ILE A 1088 55.81 -8.43 -38.67
N LEU A 1089 56.53 -7.39 -39.09
CA LEU A 1089 57.74 -6.93 -38.39
C LEU A 1089 57.42 -6.28 -37.04
N ASP A 1090 56.31 -5.54 -36.95
CA ASP A 1090 55.85 -4.93 -35.69
C ASP A 1090 55.35 -6.01 -34.72
N CYS A 1091 54.62 -7.02 -35.22
CA CYS A 1091 54.23 -8.20 -34.44
C CYS A 1091 55.46 -8.97 -33.92
N ALA A 1092 56.48 -9.17 -34.75
CA ALA A 1092 57.71 -9.86 -34.35
C ALA A 1092 58.44 -9.10 -33.24
N ARG A 1093 58.60 -7.78 -33.40
CA ARG A 1093 59.26 -6.92 -32.40
C ARG A 1093 58.53 -6.96 -31.06
N LYS A 1094 57.21 -6.78 -31.07
CA LYS A 1094 56.37 -6.81 -29.86
C LYS A 1094 56.36 -8.19 -29.20
N THR A 1095 56.29 -9.26 -29.99
CA THR A 1095 56.31 -10.65 -29.47
C THR A 1095 57.63 -10.99 -28.81
N ILE A 1096 58.77 -10.62 -29.42
CA ILE A 1096 60.10 -10.85 -28.84
C ILE A 1096 60.29 -10.03 -27.57
N ALA A 1097 59.80 -8.78 -27.55
CA ALA A 1097 59.89 -7.90 -26.38
C ALA A 1097 59.05 -8.39 -25.19
N GLN A 1098 57.88 -8.98 -25.44
CA GLN A 1098 56.96 -9.43 -24.39
C GLN A 1098 57.21 -10.88 -23.93
N ASP A 1099 57.41 -11.80 -24.87
CA ASP A 1099 57.43 -13.26 -24.59
C ASP A 1099 58.81 -13.90 -24.84
N GLY A 1100 59.79 -13.12 -25.28
CA GLY A 1100 61.14 -13.59 -25.62
C GLY A 1100 61.25 -14.29 -26.98
N VAL A 1101 62.49 -14.56 -27.41
CA VAL A 1101 62.78 -15.16 -28.73
C VAL A 1101 62.23 -16.58 -28.87
N ALA A 1102 62.17 -17.34 -27.77
CA ALA A 1102 61.64 -18.71 -27.75
C ALA A 1102 60.13 -18.77 -28.10
N ALA A 1103 59.39 -17.68 -27.93
CA ALA A 1103 57.97 -17.62 -28.26
C ALA A 1103 57.70 -17.81 -29.77
N LEU A 1104 58.67 -17.50 -30.63
CA LEU A 1104 58.58 -17.73 -32.08
C LEU A 1104 58.56 -19.21 -32.46
N TRP A 1105 59.01 -20.09 -31.56
CA TRP A 1105 59.07 -21.54 -31.78
C TRP A 1105 57.96 -22.31 -31.05
N LYS A 1106 56.97 -21.59 -30.52
CA LYS A 1106 55.84 -22.18 -29.81
C LYS A 1106 55.01 -23.06 -30.77
N GLY A 1107 54.96 -24.37 -30.48
CA GLY A 1107 54.29 -25.36 -31.32
C GLY A 1107 55.21 -26.25 -32.15
N PHE A 1108 56.53 -26.07 -32.04
CA PHE A 1108 57.54 -26.87 -32.77
C PHE A 1108 57.40 -28.38 -32.54
N GLY A 1109 57.26 -28.86 -31.29
CA GLY A 1109 57.17 -30.29 -30.97
C GLY A 1109 56.01 -31.01 -31.68
N PRO A 1110 54.75 -30.58 -31.52
CA PRO A 1110 53.61 -31.16 -32.23
C PRO A 1110 53.72 -31.06 -33.76
N ALA A 1111 54.34 -29.99 -34.30
CA ALA A 1111 54.55 -29.85 -35.73
C ALA A 1111 55.56 -30.89 -36.27
N MET A 1112 56.68 -31.10 -35.58
CA MET A 1112 57.69 -32.10 -35.98
C MET A 1112 57.15 -33.54 -35.93
N ALA A 1113 56.35 -33.86 -34.90
CA ALA A 1113 55.77 -35.20 -34.73
C ALA A 1113 54.87 -35.63 -35.91
N ARG A 1114 54.20 -34.67 -36.57
CA ARG A 1114 53.42 -34.90 -37.78
C ARG A 1114 54.27 -34.76 -39.05
N ALA A 1115 55.20 -33.82 -39.08
CA ALA A 1115 55.91 -33.41 -40.30
C ALA A 1115 56.64 -34.57 -40.98
N PHE A 1116 57.31 -35.43 -40.21
CA PHE A 1116 58.04 -36.55 -40.78
C PHE A 1116 57.12 -37.61 -41.43
N PRO A 1117 56.16 -38.24 -40.71
CA PRO A 1117 55.34 -39.31 -41.30
C PRO A 1117 54.43 -38.82 -42.44
N ALA A 1118 53.85 -37.62 -42.33
CA ALA A 1118 52.96 -37.10 -43.36
C ALA A 1118 53.70 -36.82 -44.68
N ASN A 1119 54.89 -36.20 -44.63
CA ASN A 1119 55.66 -35.88 -45.84
C ASN A 1119 56.39 -37.09 -46.43
N ALA A 1120 56.77 -38.06 -45.59
CA ALA A 1120 57.26 -39.35 -46.07
C ALA A 1120 56.19 -40.05 -46.94
N ALA A 1121 54.92 -40.01 -46.51
CA ALA A 1121 53.80 -40.53 -47.28
C ALA A 1121 53.51 -39.70 -48.55
N THR A 1122 53.68 -38.38 -48.51
CA THR A 1122 53.55 -37.52 -49.69
C THR A 1122 54.50 -37.93 -50.80
N PHE A 1123 55.80 -38.01 -50.52
CA PHE A 1123 56.79 -38.37 -51.53
C PHE A 1123 56.69 -39.82 -51.97
N LEU A 1124 56.30 -40.73 -51.07
CA LEU A 1124 55.95 -42.10 -51.44
C LEU A 1124 54.81 -42.13 -52.47
N GLY A 1125 53.73 -41.39 -52.22
CA GLY A 1125 52.61 -41.27 -53.14
C GLY A 1125 53.00 -40.65 -54.48
N VAL A 1126 53.77 -39.56 -54.45
CA VAL A 1126 54.27 -38.90 -55.66
C VAL A 1126 55.13 -39.86 -56.49
N GLU A 1127 56.06 -40.58 -55.87
CA GLU A 1127 56.96 -41.49 -56.59
C GLU A 1127 56.23 -42.70 -57.17
N LEU A 1128 55.34 -43.34 -56.39
CA LEU A 1128 54.54 -44.46 -56.88
C LEU A 1128 53.64 -44.02 -58.03
N SER A 1129 53.01 -42.85 -57.91
CA SER A 1129 52.18 -42.28 -58.97
C SER A 1129 53.01 -41.96 -60.23
N ARG A 1130 54.21 -41.36 -60.08
CA ARG A 1130 55.12 -41.09 -61.21
C ARG A 1130 55.59 -42.37 -61.90
N LYS A 1131 56.07 -43.36 -61.14
CA LYS A 1131 56.50 -44.66 -61.69
C LYS A 1131 55.38 -45.40 -62.43
N LEU A 1132 54.13 -45.22 -61.99
CA LEU A 1132 52.96 -45.77 -62.70
C LEU A 1132 52.62 -44.95 -63.94
N LEU A 1133 52.63 -43.62 -63.85
CA LEU A 1133 52.39 -42.73 -64.98
C LEU A 1133 53.46 -42.88 -66.07
N ASP A 1134 54.71 -43.12 -65.72
CA ASP A 1134 55.81 -43.38 -66.68
C ASP A 1134 55.68 -44.74 -67.39
N LYS A 1135 54.89 -45.66 -66.84
CA LYS A 1135 54.53 -46.91 -67.52
C LYS A 1135 53.34 -46.76 -68.47
N VAL A 1136 52.53 -45.70 -68.31
CA VAL A 1136 51.22 -45.52 -68.97
C VAL A 1136 51.22 -44.35 -69.97
N MET A 1137 52.03 -43.31 -69.76
CA MET A 1137 52.16 -42.08 -70.57
C MET A 1137 53.60 -41.88 -71.00
#